data_AF-A0A162BQS0-F1
#
_entry.id   AF-A0A162BQS0-F1
#
_cell.length_a   1.000
_cell.length_b   1.000
_cell.length_c   1.000
_cell.angle_alpha   90.00
_cell.angle_beta   90.00
_cell.angle_gamma   90.00
#
_symmetry.space_group_name_H-M   'P 1'
#
loop_
_entity.id
_entity.type
_entity.pdbx_description
1 polymer ?
#
loop_
_entity_poly.entity_id
_entity_poly.type
_entity_poly.pdbx_seq_one_letter_code
_entity_poly.pdbx_strand_id
1 'polypeptide(L)'
;MLDDYYEKFHADSGYERLLFRAGKGLQSRELNDLQSQVGHHLKGVADVLLKDGDLVKGGELVVDSDSASALITEGDVYMAGQVRPVPSGVVPIDMSATVDVGVWLTHKVITEEQDPSLRDPAVDAINFDEPGAARLQQICQWGLLSDALGPDEAFYPVHRIEQGTLIIKQPPPQLDAVTQALARYDREANGGSYVVQGMALSYRGAEQGVQSFSLEEGKAHIEGYEVAFATSRTTEFDYDPDIGEVKEEPKTFLADDQGIMRMDTDFFPVKSIDEVNVTVEKVTQLTRGQLAGGEDLLPDESVLEILSIKQGDTVYTQGADFIFLRNHISWQLSGQEPAGGSLYEVTYRYRKQLTVDFDEYGFSLDKQLADGGHIVDNTLVTIDYQWYRPRIDLIVLDRFGQIKRIKGQAAHQFPIAPKAPAHHLALAQVTQSWLSSEAPHIENLAVRAVSMSQLEHMQNQIGDLYQLLAVERLRNDANSQDPASKYGVFVDPFIDDDMRDAGIEQTAAVVDGELVLPLEADIHQLQVPNGRALTLPYELEDILEQPKQTGSMKINPYMAFEPIPADVRLTPSVDHWTQTHTNVASSITRRFWGGRGIRVRTQTVSTTQVISSSVRRAEFLRRRWVSFSLSGFGGGEALEQLTFDGITVIPEGQ
;
A
#
# COMPACT_ATOMS: atom_id res chain seq x y z
N MET A 1 -54.38 -31.17 12.29
CA MET A 1 -54.07 -31.77 13.60
C MET A 1 -54.44 -33.24 13.55
N LEU A 2 -53.63 -34.09 14.18
CA LEU A 2 -53.90 -35.53 14.23
C LEU A 2 -55.09 -35.79 15.17
N ASP A 3 -56.06 -36.60 14.76
CA ASP A 3 -57.17 -37.01 15.63
C ASP A 3 -56.65 -37.86 16.79
N ASP A 4 -57.23 -37.72 17.98
CA ASP A 4 -56.84 -38.40 19.23
C ASP A 4 -55.39 -38.18 19.72
N TYR A 5 -54.72 -37.12 19.25
CA TYR A 5 -53.44 -36.66 19.79
C TYR A 5 -53.63 -35.76 21.03
N TYR A 6 -53.08 -36.18 22.17
CA TYR A 6 -53.12 -35.41 23.41
C TYR A 6 -51.71 -35.03 23.84
N GLU A 7 -51.47 -33.72 23.94
CA GLU A 7 -50.26 -33.09 24.48
C GLU A 7 -50.73 -31.91 25.36
N LYS A 8 -50.28 -31.86 26.62
CA LYS A 8 -50.68 -30.85 27.61
C LYS A 8 -49.49 -30.23 28.34
N PHE A 9 -48.27 -30.52 27.91
CA PHE A 9 -47.09 -29.88 28.45
C PHE A 9 -47.12 -28.37 28.23
N HIS A 10 -46.99 -27.62 29.32
CA HIS A 10 -46.86 -26.17 29.32
C HIS A 10 -45.70 -25.77 30.25
N ALA A 11 -44.73 -25.00 29.75
CA ALA A 11 -43.55 -24.59 30.51
C ALA A 11 -43.91 -23.81 31.78
N ASP A 12 -44.96 -22.99 31.74
CA ASP A 12 -45.41 -22.16 32.86
C ASP A 12 -45.95 -22.97 34.06
N SER A 13 -46.26 -24.25 33.86
CA SER A 13 -46.81 -25.10 34.92
C SER A 13 -45.75 -25.59 35.92
N GLY A 14 -44.46 -25.42 35.62
CA GLY A 14 -43.35 -25.72 36.55
C GLY A 14 -43.16 -27.20 36.89
N TYR A 15 -43.70 -28.13 36.08
CA TYR A 15 -43.48 -29.57 36.26
C TYR A 15 -42.10 -29.98 35.74
N GLU A 16 -41.29 -30.65 36.57
CA GLU A 16 -39.90 -31.05 36.22
C GLU A 16 -39.79 -32.46 35.63
N ARG A 17 -40.60 -33.42 36.10
CA ARG A 17 -40.58 -34.81 35.61
C ARG A 17 -41.91 -35.52 35.78
N LEU A 18 -42.18 -36.49 34.91
CA LEU A 18 -43.31 -37.41 35.05
C LEU A 18 -42.96 -38.58 35.98
N LEU A 19 -43.87 -38.93 36.89
CA LEU A 19 -43.69 -40.00 37.87
C LEU A 19 -44.59 -41.20 37.53
N PHE A 20 -44.05 -42.14 36.77
CA PHE A 20 -44.77 -43.37 36.41
C PHE A 20 -45.03 -44.25 37.63
N ARG A 21 -46.29 -44.64 37.86
CA ARG A 21 -46.72 -45.46 39.00
C ARG A 21 -46.91 -46.91 38.57
N ALA A 22 -46.30 -47.84 39.30
CA ALA A 22 -46.46 -49.28 39.05
C ALA A 22 -47.95 -49.71 39.12
N GLY A 23 -48.35 -50.58 38.18
CA GLY A 23 -49.72 -51.12 38.09
C GLY A 23 -50.77 -50.20 37.47
N LYS A 24 -50.39 -49.00 36.99
CA LYS A 24 -51.24 -48.13 36.17
C LYS A 24 -50.87 -48.27 34.69
N GLY A 25 -51.86 -48.26 33.81
CA GLY A 25 -51.65 -48.27 32.37
C GLY A 25 -51.03 -46.96 31.90
N LEU A 26 -50.07 -47.06 30.98
CA LEU A 26 -49.36 -45.92 30.41
C LEU A 26 -50.26 -45.18 29.41
N GLN A 27 -50.27 -43.85 29.48
CA GLN A 27 -51.11 -43.02 28.61
C GLN A 27 -50.28 -42.43 27.47
N SER A 28 -50.85 -42.32 26.26
CA SER A 28 -50.19 -41.68 25.11
C SER A 28 -49.76 -40.24 25.43
N ARG A 29 -50.59 -39.48 26.16
CA ARG A 29 -50.23 -38.12 26.59
C ARG A 29 -48.96 -38.07 27.44
N GLU A 30 -48.70 -39.09 28.27
CA GLU A 30 -47.54 -39.08 29.16
C GLU A 30 -46.25 -39.23 28.35
N LEU A 31 -46.28 -39.96 27.23
CA LEU A 31 -45.13 -40.05 26.32
C LEU A 31 -44.98 -38.80 25.45
N ASN A 32 -46.08 -38.18 25.03
CA ASN A 32 -46.03 -36.94 24.27
C ASN A 32 -45.49 -35.79 25.15
N ASP A 33 -46.01 -35.65 26.38
CA ASP A 33 -45.55 -34.65 27.34
C ASP A 33 -44.08 -34.88 27.72
N LEU A 34 -43.62 -36.15 27.82
CA LEU A 34 -42.20 -36.47 28.05
C LEU A 34 -41.33 -35.94 26.91
N GLN A 35 -41.73 -36.19 25.64
CA GLN A 35 -40.97 -35.71 24.47
C GLN A 35 -40.85 -34.19 24.46
N SER A 36 -41.95 -33.48 24.71
CA SER A 36 -41.97 -32.01 24.76
C SER A 36 -41.18 -31.45 25.95
N GLN A 37 -41.22 -32.11 27.12
CA GLN A 37 -40.43 -31.72 28.29
C GLN A 37 -38.93 -31.89 28.05
N VAL A 38 -38.50 -33.02 27.48
CA VAL A 38 -37.09 -33.25 27.12
C VAL A 38 -36.63 -32.24 26.07
N GLY A 39 -37.46 -31.97 25.05
CA GLY A 39 -37.20 -30.95 24.04
C GLY A 39 -37.01 -29.56 24.66
N HIS A 40 -37.85 -29.19 25.63
CA HIS A 40 -37.75 -27.92 26.35
C HIS A 40 -36.48 -27.82 27.20
N HIS A 41 -36.11 -28.88 27.93
CA HIS A 41 -34.88 -28.87 28.73
C HIS A 41 -33.63 -28.76 27.86
N LEU A 42 -33.57 -29.49 26.74
CA LEU A 42 -32.47 -29.40 25.78
C LEU A 42 -32.41 -28.01 25.14
N LYS A 43 -33.57 -27.44 24.76
CA LYS A 43 -33.66 -26.07 24.27
C LYS A 43 -33.12 -25.08 25.30
N GLY A 44 -33.50 -25.21 26.57
CA GLY A 44 -33.00 -24.34 27.64
C GLY A 44 -31.48 -24.35 27.80
N VAL A 45 -30.82 -25.50 27.63
CA VAL A 45 -29.34 -25.59 27.65
C VAL A 45 -28.74 -25.01 26.37
N ALA A 46 -29.33 -25.32 25.22
CA ALA A 46 -28.80 -24.92 23.93
C ALA A 46 -28.99 -23.41 23.65
N ASP A 47 -30.09 -22.79 24.09
CA ASP A 47 -30.35 -21.35 23.99
C ASP A 47 -29.35 -20.50 24.81
N VAL A 48 -28.65 -21.10 25.80
CA VAL A 48 -27.55 -20.44 26.53
C VAL A 48 -26.26 -20.39 25.71
N LEU A 49 -26.13 -21.19 24.65
CA LEU A 49 -24.92 -21.28 23.83
C LEU A 49 -25.13 -20.75 22.41
N LEU A 50 -26.30 -20.97 21.82
CA LEU A 50 -26.64 -20.68 20.43
C LEU A 50 -27.93 -19.86 20.37
N LYS A 51 -28.01 -18.96 19.40
CA LYS A 51 -29.23 -18.22 19.07
C LYS A 51 -29.89 -18.81 17.85
N ASP A 52 -31.22 -18.74 17.81
CA ASP A 52 -32.00 -19.12 16.64
C ASP A 52 -31.49 -18.37 15.38
N GLY A 53 -31.13 -19.13 14.33
CA GLY A 53 -30.52 -18.61 13.10
C GLY A 53 -28.98 -18.55 13.12
N ASP A 54 -28.32 -19.21 14.08
CA ASP A 54 -26.86 -19.36 14.09
C ASP A 54 -26.41 -20.55 13.22
N LEU A 55 -25.34 -20.36 12.46
CA LEU A 55 -24.68 -21.40 11.67
C LEU A 55 -23.66 -22.16 12.53
N VAL A 56 -23.86 -23.47 12.66
CA VAL A 56 -22.94 -24.36 13.39
C VAL A 56 -21.87 -24.92 12.46
N LYS A 57 -22.24 -25.24 11.20
CA LYS A 57 -21.34 -25.80 10.18
C LYS A 57 -21.89 -25.54 8.79
N GLY A 58 -21.03 -25.25 7.81
CA GLY A 58 -21.44 -25.04 6.41
C GLY A 58 -22.34 -23.80 6.24
N GLY A 59 -23.19 -23.81 5.21
CA GLY A 59 -24.10 -22.70 4.94
C GLY A 59 -23.41 -21.43 4.44
N GLU A 60 -22.26 -21.57 3.78
CA GLU A 60 -21.60 -20.48 3.08
C GLU A 60 -22.49 -19.99 1.93
N LEU A 61 -22.62 -18.66 1.84
CA LEU A 61 -23.40 -17.96 0.83
C LEU A 61 -22.44 -17.29 -0.15
N VAL A 62 -22.53 -17.66 -1.42
CA VAL A 62 -21.80 -17.03 -2.52
C VAL A 62 -22.81 -16.26 -3.36
N VAL A 63 -22.57 -14.95 -3.53
CA VAL A 63 -23.37 -14.09 -4.39
C VAL A 63 -22.81 -14.17 -5.80
N ASP A 64 -23.64 -14.55 -6.77
CA ASP A 64 -23.33 -14.47 -8.18
C ASP A 64 -23.87 -13.14 -8.75
N SER A 65 -22.96 -12.24 -9.12
CA SER A 65 -23.28 -10.92 -9.65
C SER A 65 -23.93 -10.96 -11.04
N ASP A 66 -23.67 -12.00 -11.83
CA ASP A 66 -24.13 -12.08 -13.22
C ASP A 66 -25.57 -12.60 -13.31
N SER A 67 -25.96 -13.50 -12.40
CA SER A 67 -27.29 -14.12 -12.35
C SER A 67 -28.25 -13.51 -11.32
N ALA A 68 -27.79 -12.55 -10.52
CA ALA A 68 -28.53 -11.95 -9.40
C ALA A 68 -29.12 -13.02 -8.45
N SER A 69 -28.32 -14.06 -8.15
CA SER A 69 -28.72 -15.16 -7.28
C SER A 69 -27.66 -15.44 -6.22
N ALA A 70 -28.12 -15.89 -5.05
CA ALA A 70 -27.28 -16.37 -3.97
C ALA A 70 -27.30 -17.89 -3.96
N LEU A 71 -26.13 -18.50 -4.09
CA LEU A 71 -25.94 -19.94 -3.98
C LEU A 71 -25.50 -20.25 -2.55
N ILE A 72 -26.31 -21.05 -1.86
CA ILE A 72 -26.11 -21.40 -0.46
C ILE A 72 -25.77 -22.89 -0.38
N THR A 73 -24.64 -23.19 0.24
CA THR A 73 -24.17 -24.56 0.45
C THR A 73 -25.01 -25.28 1.51
N GLU A 74 -24.90 -26.62 1.57
CA GLU A 74 -25.49 -27.37 2.67
C GLU A 74 -24.90 -26.90 4.01
N GLY A 75 -25.73 -26.85 5.05
CA GLY A 75 -25.31 -26.32 6.34
C GLY A 75 -26.18 -26.75 7.51
N ASP A 76 -25.60 -26.75 8.69
CA ASP A 76 -26.25 -27.03 9.96
C ASP A 76 -26.62 -25.72 10.65
N VAL A 77 -27.91 -25.44 10.77
CA VAL A 77 -28.44 -24.20 11.36
C VAL A 77 -29.15 -24.53 12.67
N TYR A 78 -28.87 -23.76 13.72
CA TYR A 78 -29.58 -23.87 14.99
C TYR A 78 -30.94 -23.16 14.92
N MET A 79 -32.02 -23.93 15.08
CA MET A 79 -33.40 -23.44 15.01
C MET A 79 -34.31 -24.22 15.95
N ALA A 80 -35.10 -23.48 16.74
CA ALA A 80 -36.12 -24.02 17.64
C ALA A 80 -35.54 -25.04 18.64
N GLY A 81 -34.39 -24.73 19.24
CA GLY A 81 -33.79 -25.56 20.28
C GLY A 81 -32.90 -26.71 19.81
N GLN A 82 -32.72 -26.90 18.49
CA GLN A 82 -31.96 -28.01 17.91
C GLN A 82 -31.15 -27.56 16.69
N VAL A 83 -30.02 -28.24 16.45
CA VAL A 83 -29.23 -28.07 15.23
C VAL A 83 -29.85 -28.92 14.12
N ARG A 84 -30.19 -28.30 12.99
CA ARG A 84 -30.91 -28.93 11.88
C ARG A 84 -30.08 -28.82 10.59
N PRO A 85 -29.89 -29.93 9.85
CA PRO A 85 -29.25 -29.88 8.54
C PRO A 85 -30.20 -29.28 7.51
N VAL A 86 -29.71 -28.33 6.73
CA VAL A 86 -30.43 -27.64 5.66
C VAL A 86 -29.72 -27.96 4.34
N PRO A 87 -30.45 -28.49 3.34
CA PRO A 87 -29.87 -28.78 2.03
C PRO A 87 -29.42 -27.50 1.32
N SER A 88 -28.54 -27.63 0.32
CA SER A 88 -28.16 -26.50 -0.52
C SER A 88 -29.36 -25.91 -1.26
N GLY A 89 -29.33 -24.60 -1.51
CA GLY A 89 -30.42 -23.88 -2.16
C GLY A 89 -29.90 -22.71 -2.98
N VAL A 90 -30.68 -22.33 -4.00
CA VAL A 90 -30.43 -21.12 -4.80
C VAL A 90 -31.59 -20.17 -4.55
N VAL A 91 -31.28 -18.95 -4.12
CA VAL A 91 -32.26 -17.93 -3.79
C VAL A 91 -32.01 -16.70 -4.67
N PRO A 92 -33.02 -16.20 -5.41
CA PRO A 92 -32.86 -14.96 -6.18
C PRO A 92 -32.70 -13.77 -5.22
N ILE A 93 -31.81 -12.82 -5.50
CA ILE A 93 -31.57 -11.65 -4.63
C ILE A 93 -31.66 -10.34 -5.40
N ASP A 94 -32.11 -9.27 -4.74
CA ASP A 94 -32.09 -7.91 -5.29
C ASP A 94 -30.76 -7.24 -4.91
N MET A 95 -29.98 -6.81 -5.92
CA MET A 95 -28.66 -6.20 -5.74
C MET A 95 -28.72 -4.75 -5.23
N SER A 96 -29.90 -4.13 -5.21
CA SER A 96 -30.08 -2.72 -4.82
C SER A 96 -30.62 -2.52 -3.40
N ALA A 97 -31.12 -3.59 -2.76
CA ALA A 97 -31.80 -3.55 -1.48
C ALA A 97 -31.05 -4.35 -0.39
N THR A 98 -31.41 -4.11 0.86
CA THR A 98 -31.01 -4.98 1.98
C THR A 98 -31.91 -6.20 1.99
N VAL A 99 -31.32 -7.39 1.88
CA VAL A 99 -32.04 -8.67 1.79
C VAL A 99 -31.63 -9.57 2.95
N ASP A 100 -32.61 -10.01 3.74
CA ASP A 100 -32.42 -11.01 4.79
C ASP A 100 -32.73 -12.40 4.23
N VAL A 101 -31.68 -13.22 4.15
CA VAL A 101 -31.74 -14.62 3.71
C VAL A 101 -31.77 -15.51 4.94
N GLY A 102 -32.74 -16.42 5.01
CA GLY A 102 -32.95 -17.27 6.16
C GLY A 102 -33.46 -18.65 5.79
N VAL A 103 -33.78 -19.43 6.82
CA VAL A 103 -34.33 -20.77 6.67
C VAL A 103 -35.78 -20.76 7.11
N TRP A 104 -36.64 -21.29 6.25
CA TRP A 104 -38.03 -21.61 6.57
C TRP A 104 -38.10 -23.01 7.18
N LEU A 105 -38.68 -23.10 8.38
CA LEU A 105 -38.95 -24.35 9.07
C LEU A 105 -40.44 -24.67 8.97
N THR A 106 -40.77 -25.73 8.23
CA THR A 106 -42.14 -26.25 8.09
C THR A 106 -42.24 -27.67 8.64
N HIS A 107 -43.43 -28.02 9.14
CA HIS A 107 -43.70 -29.34 9.71
C HIS A 107 -44.81 -30.03 8.93
N LYS A 108 -44.60 -31.30 8.59
CA LYS A 108 -45.57 -32.17 7.93
C LYS A 108 -45.80 -33.43 8.76
N VAL A 109 -47.05 -33.75 9.04
CA VAL A 109 -47.40 -35.00 9.74
C VAL A 109 -47.52 -36.13 8.73
N ILE A 110 -46.78 -37.21 8.94
CA ILE A 110 -46.83 -38.45 8.17
C ILE A 110 -47.54 -39.51 9.02
N THR A 111 -48.61 -40.07 8.47
CA THR A 111 -49.36 -41.18 9.06
C THR A 111 -49.00 -42.51 8.38
N GLU A 112 -49.43 -43.60 8.99
CA GLU A 112 -49.31 -44.97 8.50
C GLU A 112 -49.95 -45.22 7.12
N GLU A 113 -50.83 -44.33 6.67
CA GLU A 113 -51.40 -44.35 5.32
C GLU A 113 -50.38 -43.89 4.26
N GLN A 114 -49.50 -42.96 4.63
CA GLN A 114 -48.49 -42.40 3.74
C GLN A 114 -47.19 -43.20 3.77
N ASP A 115 -46.86 -43.79 4.93
CA ASP A 115 -45.68 -44.65 5.11
C ASP A 115 -46.06 -45.98 5.78
N PRO A 116 -46.21 -47.07 5.00
CA PRO A 116 -46.53 -48.40 5.53
C PRO A 116 -45.49 -48.98 6.50
N SER A 117 -44.26 -48.43 6.54
CA SER A 117 -43.22 -48.89 7.47
C SER A 117 -43.50 -48.49 8.93
N LEU A 118 -44.45 -47.59 9.16
CA LEU A 118 -44.87 -47.17 10.49
C LEU A 118 -45.83 -48.16 11.18
N ARG A 119 -46.22 -49.24 10.48
CA ARG A 119 -47.00 -50.36 11.04
C ARG A 119 -46.10 -51.31 11.81
N ASP A 120 -46.68 -52.01 12.78
CA ASP A 120 -45.91 -52.88 13.67
C ASP A 120 -45.27 -54.07 12.91
N PRO A 121 -43.92 -54.22 12.95
CA PRO A 121 -43.22 -55.29 12.25
C PRO A 121 -43.21 -56.64 13.01
N ALA A 122 -43.79 -56.74 14.22
CA ALA A 122 -43.68 -57.91 15.09
C ALA A 122 -44.47 -59.13 14.57
N VAL A 123 -43.82 -59.96 13.74
CA VAL A 123 -44.35 -61.23 13.24
C VAL A 123 -44.71 -62.16 14.42
N ASP A 124 -45.86 -62.83 14.35
CA ASP A 124 -46.43 -63.74 15.37
C ASP A 124 -46.94 -63.09 16.68
N ALA A 125 -46.98 -61.75 16.74
CA ALA A 125 -47.59 -61.03 17.85
C ALA A 125 -49.03 -60.58 17.52
N ILE A 126 -49.84 -60.33 18.55
CA ILE A 126 -51.26 -59.92 18.39
C ILE A 126 -51.39 -58.57 17.69
N ASN A 127 -50.38 -57.71 17.87
CA ASN A 127 -50.26 -56.37 17.34
C ASN A 127 -49.63 -56.31 15.93
N PHE A 128 -49.42 -57.44 15.26
CA PHE A 128 -48.87 -57.46 13.90
C PHE A 128 -49.73 -56.63 12.94
N ASP A 129 -49.10 -55.72 12.17
CA ASP A 129 -49.74 -54.82 11.21
C ASP A 129 -50.67 -53.73 11.81
N GLU A 130 -50.67 -53.56 13.14
CA GLU A 130 -51.39 -52.46 13.80
C GLU A 130 -50.75 -51.09 13.49
N PRO A 131 -51.57 -50.01 13.40
CA PRO A 131 -51.09 -48.67 13.12
C PRO A 131 -50.22 -48.15 14.28
N GLY A 132 -48.99 -47.76 13.97
CA GLY A 132 -48.08 -47.14 14.93
C GLY A 132 -48.29 -45.63 15.08
N ALA A 133 -47.41 -44.99 15.86
CA ALA A 133 -47.44 -43.54 16.04
C ALA A 133 -47.07 -42.79 14.73
N ALA A 134 -47.77 -41.69 14.44
CA ALA A 134 -47.42 -40.77 13.35
C ALA A 134 -46.03 -40.15 13.54
N ARG A 135 -45.46 -39.59 12.46
CA ARG A 135 -44.18 -38.87 12.48
C ARG A 135 -44.38 -37.40 12.14
N LEU A 136 -43.76 -36.51 12.92
CA LEU A 136 -43.64 -35.10 12.59
C LEU A 136 -42.37 -34.91 11.75
N GLN A 137 -42.51 -34.84 10.44
CA GLN A 137 -41.40 -34.55 9.53
C GLN A 137 -41.14 -33.05 9.51
N GLN A 138 -39.90 -32.68 9.75
CA GLN A 138 -39.39 -31.33 9.56
C GLN A 138 -38.91 -31.15 8.11
N ILE A 139 -39.18 -29.98 7.53
CA ILE A 139 -38.69 -29.57 6.22
C ILE A 139 -38.03 -28.21 6.41
N CYS A 140 -36.73 -28.14 6.10
CA CYS A 140 -35.95 -26.90 6.17
C CYS A 140 -35.59 -26.49 4.73
N GLN A 141 -35.89 -25.26 4.35
CA GLN A 141 -35.56 -24.73 3.03
C GLN A 141 -35.03 -23.29 3.15
N TRP A 142 -34.03 -22.96 2.33
CA TRP A 142 -33.56 -21.58 2.21
C TRP A 142 -34.60 -20.72 1.49
N GLY A 143 -34.80 -19.50 1.97
CA GLY A 143 -35.66 -18.53 1.31
C GLY A 143 -35.45 -17.11 1.81
N LEU A 144 -36.16 -16.18 1.19
CA LEU A 144 -36.18 -14.79 1.61
C LEU A 144 -37.26 -14.55 2.66
N LEU A 145 -37.07 -13.51 3.47
CA LEU A 145 -38.13 -12.99 4.34
C LEU A 145 -39.36 -12.52 3.53
N SER A 146 -39.16 -12.07 2.29
CA SER A 146 -40.22 -11.56 1.41
C SER A 146 -41.16 -12.64 0.85
N ASP A 147 -40.73 -13.90 0.85
CA ASP A 147 -41.46 -14.99 0.18
C ASP A 147 -42.57 -15.61 1.04
N ALA A 148 -42.89 -15.00 2.19
CA ALA A 148 -43.87 -15.40 3.20
C ALA A 148 -44.74 -16.62 2.84
N LEU A 149 -44.34 -17.81 3.29
CA LEU A 149 -44.98 -19.08 2.95
C LEU A 149 -46.21 -19.43 3.81
N GLY A 150 -46.54 -18.67 4.87
CA GLY A 150 -47.78 -18.80 5.64
C GLY A 150 -47.67 -18.36 7.10
N PRO A 151 -48.79 -18.29 7.86
CA PRO A 151 -48.80 -17.81 9.25
C PRO A 151 -48.29 -18.82 10.30
N ASP A 152 -48.27 -20.12 10.00
CA ASP A 152 -47.79 -21.19 10.90
C ASP A 152 -46.30 -21.57 10.65
N GLU A 153 -45.61 -20.82 9.78
CA GLU A 153 -44.25 -21.13 9.35
C GLU A 153 -43.25 -20.18 10.01
N ALA A 154 -42.23 -20.75 10.64
CA ALA A 154 -41.22 -19.97 11.36
C ALA A 154 -40.03 -19.66 10.43
N PHE A 155 -39.76 -18.37 10.23
CA PHE A 155 -38.59 -17.89 9.50
C PHE A 155 -37.45 -17.56 10.46
N TYR A 156 -36.26 -18.10 10.19
CA TYR A 156 -35.05 -17.87 10.97
C TYR A 156 -33.99 -17.14 10.11
N PRO A 157 -33.68 -15.86 10.39
CA PRO A 157 -32.74 -15.09 9.58
C PRO A 157 -31.28 -15.48 9.86
N VAL A 158 -30.56 -15.87 8.81
CA VAL A 158 -29.19 -16.37 8.90
C VAL A 158 -28.18 -15.37 8.32
N HIS A 159 -28.38 -14.94 7.08
CA HIS A 159 -27.48 -14.03 6.35
C HIS A 159 -28.18 -12.71 6.04
N ARG A 160 -27.42 -11.62 6.06
CA ARG A 160 -27.88 -10.30 5.60
C ARG A 160 -26.98 -9.84 4.46
N ILE A 161 -27.60 -9.49 3.34
CA ILE A 161 -26.91 -8.96 2.17
C ILE A 161 -27.28 -7.48 2.05
N GLU A 162 -26.28 -6.61 1.96
CA GLU A 162 -26.49 -5.19 1.65
C GLU A 162 -25.77 -4.87 0.34
N GLN A 163 -26.52 -4.37 -0.66
CA GLN A 163 -25.98 -3.90 -1.94
C GLN A 163 -25.04 -4.91 -2.63
N GLY A 164 -25.44 -6.19 -2.65
CA GLY A 164 -24.66 -7.28 -3.26
C GLY A 164 -23.43 -7.76 -2.48
N THR A 165 -23.16 -7.21 -1.28
CA THR A 165 -22.09 -7.68 -0.40
C THR A 165 -22.67 -8.41 0.81
N LEU A 166 -22.16 -9.61 1.10
CA LEU A 166 -22.52 -10.38 2.29
C LEU A 166 -21.97 -9.70 3.55
N ILE A 167 -22.85 -9.33 4.47
CA ILE A 167 -22.44 -8.90 5.82
C ILE A 167 -22.27 -10.17 6.65
N ILE A 168 -21.03 -10.47 7.03
CA ILE A 168 -20.72 -11.61 7.90
C ILE A 168 -21.34 -11.34 9.28
N LYS A 169 -22.39 -12.09 9.63
CA LYS A 169 -23.00 -12.09 10.96
C LYS A 169 -21.97 -12.63 11.95
N GLN A 170 -21.57 -11.79 12.92
CA GLN A 170 -20.67 -12.22 14.00
C GLN A 170 -21.32 -13.33 14.85
N PRO A 171 -20.52 -14.25 15.43
CA PRO A 171 -21.01 -15.29 16.33
C PRO A 171 -21.67 -14.69 17.60
N PRO A 172 -22.52 -15.46 18.32
CA PRO A 172 -23.41 -14.97 19.37
C PRO A 172 -22.70 -14.28 20.56
N PRO A 173 -23.41 -13.39 21.29
CA PRO A 173 -22.84 -12.49 22.32
C PRO A 173 -22.40 -13.15 23.64
N GLN A 174 -22.39 -14.48 23.79
CA GLN A 174 -21.78 -15.11 24.98
C GLN A 174 -20.30 -15.45 24.78
N LEU A 175 -19.85 -15.66 23.54
CA LEU A 175 -18.43 -15.57 23.23
C LEU A 175 -17.90 -14.16 23.47
N ASP A 176 -18.77 -13.14 23.38
CA ASP A 176 -18.44 -11.74 23.71
C ASP A 176 -17.95 -11.58 25.15
N ALA A 177 -18.48 -12.31 26.14
CA ALA A 177 -18.00 -12.17 27.52
C ALA A 177 -16.54 -12.64 27.69
N VAL A 178 -16.16 -13.73 27.01
CA VAL A 178 -14.79 -14.26 27.05
C VAL A 178 -13.86 -13.42 26.18
N THR A 179 -14.28 -13.05 24.97
CA THR A 179 -13.49 -12.19 24.08
C THR A 179 -13.34 -10.78 24.66
N GLN A 180 -14.35 -10.24 25.33
CA GLN A 180 -14.28 -8.96 26.04
C GLN A 180 -13.36 -9.05 27.27
N ALA A 181 -13.37 -10.17 28.01
CA ALA A 181 -12.44 -10.40 29.10
C ALA A 181 -10.98 -10.48 28.61
N LEU A 182 -10.74 -11.21 27.51
CA LEU A 182 -9.43 -11.28 26.84
C LEU A 182 -9.01 -9.91 26.30
N ALA A 183 -9.92 -9.18 25.63
CA ALA A 183 -9.65 -7.86 25.10
C ALA A 183 -9.33 -6.85 26.20
N ARG A 184 -10.00 -6.95 27.36
CA ARG A 184 -9.68 -6.12 28.53
C ARG A 184 -8.29 -6.46 29.06
N TYR A 185 -7.98 -7.74 29.26
CA TYR A 185 -6.66 -8.17 29.73
C TYR A 185 -5.54 -7.70 28.81
N ASP A 186 -5.71 -7.90 27.50
CA ASP A 186 -4.72 -7.51 26.49
C ASP A 186 -4.49 -6.00 26.45
N ARG A 187 -5.58 -5.22 26.49
CA ARG A 187 -5.52 -3.76 26.55
C ARG A 187 -4.83 -3.24 27.81
N GLU A 188 -5.08 -3.86 28.97
CA GLU A 188 -4.44 -3.52 30.23
C GLU A 188 -2.95 -3.92 30.25
N ALA A 189 -2.60 -5.04 29.64
CA ALA A 189 -1.21 -5.54 29.58
C ALA A 189 -0.33 -4.72 28.63
N ASN A 190 -0.86 -4.35 27.46
CA ASN A 190 -0.09 -3.72 26.38
C ASN A 190 -0.37 -2.22 26.21
N GLY A 191 -1.32 -1.67 26.96
CA GLY A 191 -1.55 -0.23 27.08
C GLY A 191 -2.28 0.41 25.90
N GLY A 192 -2.91 -0.35 25.01
CA GLY A 192 -3.70 0.20 23.90
C GLY A 192 -3.81 -0.73 22.69
N SER A 193 -3.82 -0.12 21.51
CA SER A 193 -3.84 -0.81 20.22
C SER A 193 -2.42 -0.90 19.65
N TYR A 194 -2.06 -2.04 19.08
CA TYR A 194 -0.72 -2.28 18.55
C TYR A 194 -0.71 -3.32 17.43
N VAL A 195 0.34 -3.30 16.60
CA VAL A 195 0.62 -4.29 15.57
C VAL A 195 1.50 -5.40 16.14
N VAL A 196 1.12 -6.64 15.92
CA VAL A 196 1.94 -7.81 16.29
C VAL A 196 2.95 -8.10 15.19
N GLN A 197 2.51 -8.12 13.93
CA GLN A 197 3.34 -8.45 12.78
C GLN A 197 2.82 -7.78 11.52
N GLY A 198 3.74 -7.38 10.63
CA GLY A 198 3.42 -6.83 9.31
C GLY A 198 2.77 -5.46 9.39
N MET A 199 1.67 -5.28 8.63
CA MET A 199 0.83 -4.08 8.60
C MET A 199 1.61 -2.80 8.24
N ALA A 200 2.67 -2.92 7.45
CA ALA A 200 3.35 -1.76 6.89
C ALA A 200 2.53 -1.19 5.72
N LEU A 201 2.37 0.13 5.69
CA LEU A 201 1.73 0.81 4.59
C LEU A 201 2.77 1.22 3.55
N SER A 202 2.43 1.00 2.28
CA SER A 202 3.23 1.40 1.12
C SER A 202 2.37 2.14 0.09
N TYR A 203 2.98 3.08 -0.64
CA TYR A 203 2.34 3.81 -1.72
C TYR A 203 2.51 3.04 -3.03
N ARG A 204 1.41 2.78 -3.76
CA ARG A 204 1.47 2.10 -5.06
C ARG A 204 1.43 3.09 -6.22
N GLY A 205 0.62 4.15 -6.11
CA GLY A 205 0.46 5.15 -7.16
C GLY A 205 -0.84 5.92 -7.04
N ALA A 206 -1.02 6.95 -7.86
CA ALA A 206 -2.28 7.66 -8.02
C ALA A 206 -2.76 7.55 -9.46
N GLU A 207 -3.97 7.05 -9.65
CA GLU A 207 -4.63 6.95 -10.95
C GLU A 207 -5.99 7.65 -10.88
N GLN A 208 -6.33 8.43 -11.92
CA GLN A 208 -7.65 9.06 -12.10
C GLN A 208 -8.19 9.87 -10.89
N GLY A 209 -7.31 10.52 -10.12
CA GLY A 209 -7.73 11.30 -8.96
C GLY A 209 -7.98 10.46 -7.70
N VAL A 210 -7.46 9.23 -7.64
CA VAL A 210 -7.48 8.35 -6.47
C VAL A 210 -6.07 7.89 -6.16
N GLN A 211 -5.68 7.96 -4.89
CA GLN A 211 -4.42 7.45 -4.36
C GLN A 211 -4.59 6.03 -3.84
N SER A 212 -3.78 5.11 -4.36
CA SER A 212 -3.77 3.71 -3.96
C SER A 212 -2.62 3.42 -2.98
N PHE A 213 -2.99 2.84 -1.84
CA PHE A 213 -2.07 2.39 -0.80
C PHE A 213 -2.20 0.89 -0.61
N SER A 214 -1.08 0.21 -0.39
CA SER A 214 -1.05 -1.22 -0.10
C SER A 214 -0.63 -1.43 1.34
N LEU A 215 -1.52 -2.04 2.12
CA LEU A 215 -1.24 -2.52 3.47
C LEU A 215 -0.74 -3.97 3.40
N GLU A 216 0.45 -4.20 3.94
CA GLU A 216 1.03 -5.54 4.07
C GLU A 216 0.14 -6.46 4.90
N GLU A 217 0.17 -7.76 4.60
CA GLU A 217 -0.47 -8.78 5.43
C GLU A 217 0.07 -8.74 6.86
N GLY A 218 -0.74 -9.19 7.83
CA GLY A 218 -0.31 -9.11 9.21
C GLY A 218 -1.43 -9.23 10.22
N LYS A 219 -1.07 -8.91 11.47
CA LYS A 219 -1.95 -9.00 12.62
C LYS A 219 -1.82 -7.78 13.49
N ALA A 220 -2.96 -7.24 13.91
CA ALA A 220 -3.03 -6.13 14.84
C ALA A 220 -4.07 -6.43 15.93
N HIS A 221 -3.80 -5.96 17.14
CA HIS A 221 -4.78 -5.92 18.21
C HIS A 221 -5.23 -4.49 18.39
N ILE A 222 -6.52 -4.26 18.19
CA ILE A 222 -7.14 -2.95 18.36
C ILE A 222 -8.02 -3.08 19.57
N GLU A 223 -7.66 -2.35 20.63
CA GLU A 223 -8.44 -2.39 21.85
C GLU A 223 -8.59 -3.79 22.48
N GLY A 224 -7.66 -4.69 22.18
CA GLY A 224 -7.67 -6.10 22.58
C GLY A 224 -8.43 -7.05 21.64
N TYR A 225 -9.05 -6.53 20.57
CA TYR A 225 -9.66 -7.34 19.52
C TYR A 225 -8.65 -7.64 18.41
N GLU A 226 -8.53 -8.91 18.01
CA GLU A 226 -7.65 -9.33 16.92
C GLU A 226 -8.25 -8.99 15.55
N VAL A 227 -7.46 -8.31 14.72
CA VAL A 227 -7.70 -8.13 13.29
C VAL A 227 -6.53 -8.74 12.55
N ALA A 228 -6.80 -9.76 11.74
CA ALA A 228 -5.80 -10.45 10.94
C ALA A 228 -6.15 -10.33 9.45
N PHE A 229 -5.15 -9.97 8.64
CA PHE A 229 -5.23 -10.02 7.19
C PHE A 229 -4.27 -11.11 6.70
N ALA A 230 -4.81 -12.10 5.99
CA ALA A 230 -4.05 -13.22 5.44
C ALA A 230 -3.33 -12.88 4.13
N THR A 231 -3.69 -11.77 3.50
CA THR A 231 -3.08 -11.24 2.27
C THR A 231 -3.02 -9.73 2.35
N SER A 232 -2.15 -9.12 1.54
CA SER A 232 -2.08 -7.66 1.44
C SER A 232 -3.40 -7.08 0.92
N ARG A 233 -3.79 -5.92 1.46
CA ARG A 233 -4.99 -5.21 1.05
C ARG A 233 -4.63 -3.88 0.42
N THR A 234 -5.18 -3.64 -0.77
CA THR A 234 -5.11 -2.31 -1.40
C THR A 234 -6.29 -1.48 -0.90
N THR A 235 -6.00 -0.24 -0.52
CA THR A 235 -6.99 0.76 -0.12
C THR A 235 -6.81 2.00 -0.96
N GLU A 236 -7.93 2.52 -1.42
CA GLU A 236 -8.00 3.68 -2.29
C GLU A 236 -8.59 4.87 -1.53
N PHE A 237 -7.99 6.04 -1.70
CA PHE A 237 -8.45 7.29 -1.12
C PHE A 237 -8.49 8.40 -2.16
N ASP A 238 -9.49 9.27 -2.10
CA ASP A 238 -9.65 10.38 -3.06
C ASP A 238 -8.47 11.36 -3.02
N TYR A 239 -8.06 11.85 -4.19
CA TYR A 239 -7.09 12.93 -4.34
C TYR A 239 -7.78 14.28 -4.11
N ASP A 240 -7.66 14.82 -2.89
CA ASP A 240 -8.39 16.00 -2.43
C ASP A 240 -7.51 17.06 -1.73
N PRO A 241 -6.65 17.75 -2.50
CA PRO A 241 -5.78 18.79 -1.96
C PRO A 241 -6.57 20.04 -1.55
N ASP A 242 -6.16 20.65 -0.44
CA ASP A 242 -6.66 21.94 0.00
C ASP A 242 -5.96 23.07 -0.78
N ILE A 243 -6.72 24.02 -1.30
CA ILE A 243 -6.20 25.08 -2.17
C ILE A 243 -5.89 26.32 -1.34
N GLY A 244 -4.70 26.90 -1.55
CA GLY A 244 -4.31 28.22 -1.07
C GLY A 244 -4.31 29.23 -2.20
N GLU A 245 -4.62 30.48 -1.90
CA GLU A 245 -4.57 31.61 -2.83
C GLU A 245 -3.55 32.62 -2.32
N VAL A 246 -2.67 33.09 -3.21
CA VAL A 246 -1.68 34.13 -2.94
C VAL A 246 -1.93 35.26 -3.93
N LYS A 247 -1.98 36.50 -3.42
CA LYS A 247 -2.22 37.71 -4.22
C LYS A 247 -1.02 38.62 -4.16
N GLU A 248 -0.72 39.24 -5.29
CA GLU A 248 0.32 40.22 -5.52
C GLU A 248 1.69 39.80 -4.97
N GLU A 249 2.10 38.54 -5.21
CA GLU A 249 3.45 38.11 -4.80
C GLU A 249 4.50 38.94 -5.56
N PRO A 250 5.37 39.70 -4.85
CA PRO A 250 6.32 40.60 -5.47
C PRO A 250 7.60 39.86 -5.88
N LYS A 251 7.92 39.88 -7.17
CA LYS A 251 9.21 39.42 -7.72
C LYS A 251 9.86 40.53 -8.53
N THR A 252 11.18 40.49 -8.65
CA THR A 252 11.93 41.47 -9.47
C THR A 252 12.36 40.82 -10.76
N PHE A 253 12.08 41.44 -11.91
CA PHE A 253 12.51 40.91 -13.20
C PHE A 253 13.98 41.24 -13.48
N LEU A 254 14.81 40.22 -13.64
CA LEU A 254 16.21 40.29 -14.05
C LEU A 254 16.47 39.18 -15.07
N ALA A 255 16.47 39.54 -16.35
CA ALA A 255 16.73 38.59 -17.43
C ALA A 255 18.19 38.11 -17.44
N ASP A 256 18.38 36.86 -17.86
CA ASP A 256 19.70 36.29 -18.15
C ASP A 256 20.28 36.81 -19.49
N ASP A 257 21.47 36.34 -19.87
CA ASP A 257 22.14 36.70 -21.13
C ASP A 257 21.32 36.32 -22.39
N GLN A 258 20.32 35.45 -22.26
CA GLN A 258 19.41 35.02 -23.32
C GLN A 258 18.08 35.80 -23.32
N GLY A 259 17.88 36.71 -22.36
CA GLY A 259 16.66 37.48 -22.24
C GLY A 259 15.52 36.71 -21.56
N ILE A 260 15.79 35.59 -20.89
CA ILE A 260 14.79 34.73 -20.24
C ILE A 260 15.00 34.83 -18.73
N MET A 261 13.91 34.87 -17.97
CA MET A 261 13.98 34.74 -16.51
C MET A 261 13.04 33.65 -16.03
N ARG A 262 13.59 32.67 -15.30
CA ARG A 262 12.79 31.73 -14.51
C ARG A 262 12.34 32.42 -13.22
N MET A 263 11.05 32.42 -12.95
CA MET A 263 10.46 32.91 -11.71
C MET A 263 9.81 31.75 -10.97
N ASP A 264 10.40 31.39 -9.84
CA ASP A 264 9.85 30.39 -8.94
C ASP A 264 8.94 31.07 -7.90
N THR A 265 7.77 30.50 -7.69
CA THR A 265 6.80 30.96 -6.69
C THR A 265 7.26 30.59 -5.28
N ASP A 266 6.97 31.44 -4.29
CA ASP A 266 7.35 31.15 -2.88
C ASP A 266 6.64 29.91 -2.33
N PHE A 267 5.40 29.65 -2.81
CA PHE A 267 4.64 28.47 -2.48
C PHE A 267 4.45 27.57 -3.69
N PHE A 268 4.61 26.27 -3.47
CA PHE A 268 4.51 25.21 -4.48
C PHE A 268 3.88 23.98 -3.81
N PRO A 269 3.20 23.09 -4.57
CA PRO A 269 3.01 23.09 -6.03
C PRO A 269 1.91 24.05 -6.53
N VAL A 270 2.15 24.69 -7.68
CA VAL A 270 1.18 25.58 -8.34
C VAL A 270 0.05 24.79 -8.99
N LYS A 271 -1.19 25.19 -8.72
CA LYS A 271 -2.40 24.65 -9.35
C LYS A 271 -2.80 25.45 -10.59
N SER A 272 -2.85 26.77 -10.46
CA SER A 272 -3.15 27.70 -11.55
C SER A 272 -2.49 29.05 -11.26
N ILE A 273 -2.04 29.73 -12.31
CA ILE A 273 -1.65 31.12 -12.25
C ILE A 273 -2.79 31.94 -12.82
N ASP A 274 -3.35 32.83 -12.00
CA ASP A 274 -4.55 33.60 -12.33
C ASP A 274 -4.14 34.90 -13.05
N GLU A 275 -3.17 35.64 -12.49
CA GLU A 275 -2.68 36.89 -13.10
C GLU A 275 -1.17 37.07 -12.93
N VAL A 276 -0.48 37.46 -14.01
CA VAL A 276 0.93 37.92 -13.95
C VAL A 276 0.99 39.34 -14.51
N ASN A 277 1.30 40.30 -13.66
CA ASN A 277 1.36 41.71 -14.04
C ASN A 277 2.82 42.16 -14.13
N VAL A 278 3.22 42.61 -15.33
CA VAL A 278 4.59 43.06 -15.62
C VAL A 278 4.61 44.51 -16.10
N THR A 279 5.77 45.16 -15.97
CA THR A 279 6.00 46.50 -16.54
C THR A 279 6.73 46.36 -17.88
N VAL A 280 6.06 46.77 -18.97
CA VAL A 280 6.57 46.65 -20.34
C VAL A 280 6.85 48.04 -20.89
N GLU A 281 7.97 48.19 -21.57
CA GLU A 281 8.32 49.36 -22.37
C GLU A 281 8.11 49.06 -23.85
N LYS A 282 7.40 49.94 -24.55
CA LYS A 282 7.05 49.76 -25.96
C LYS A 282 7.27 51.05 -26.74
N VAL A 283 7.79 50.91 -27.95
CA VAL A 283 7.90 52.00 -28.92
C VAL A 283 6.76 51.84 -29.92
N THR A 284 5.86 52.83 -29.98
CA THR A 284 4.73 52.80 -30.90
C THR A 284 4.69 54.07 -31.74
N GLN A 285 4.36 53.92 -33.03
CA GLN A 285 4.10 55.05 -33.91
C GLN A 285 2.63 55.46 -33.81
N LEU A 286 2.39 56.74 -33.50
CA LEU A 286 1.07 57.33 -33.40
C LEU A 286 0.87 58.39 -34.47
N THR A 287 -0.36 58.45 -34.98
CA THR A 287 -0.77 59.48 -35.94
C THR A 287 -1.37 60.65 -35.20
N ARG A 288 -0.86 61.85 -35.45
CA ARG A 288 -1.38 63.09 -34.85
C ARG A 288 -2.78 63.43 -35.37
N GLY A 289 -3.71 63.73 -34.45
CA GLY A 289 -5.03 64.27 -34.79
C GLY A 289 -4.95 65.56 -35.63
N GLN A 290 -5.95 65.82 -36.48
CA GLN A 290 -5.97 67.01 -37.35
C GLN A 290 -6.26 68.32 -36.59
N LEU A 291 -6.67 68.23 -35.33
CA LEU A 291 -7.04 69.37 -34.50
C LEU A 291 -5.84 69.81 -33.66
N ALA A 292 -5.38 71.06 -33.84
CA ALA A 292 -4.32 71.65 -33.02
C ALA A 292 -4.70 71.65 -31.54
N GLY A 293 -3.77 71.25 -30.67
CA GLY A 293 -4.04 71.07 -29.24
C GLY A 293 -4.99 69.91 -28.89
N GLY A 294 -5.27 69.02 -29.85
CA GLY A 294 -6.09 67.82 -29.63
C GLY A 294 -5.39 66.76 -28.79
N GLU A 295 -6.16 65.75 -28.38
CA GLU A 295 -5.71 64.61 -27.57
C GLU A 295 -5.54 63.36 -28.45
N ASP A 296 -4.39 62.70 -28.36
CA ASP A 296 -4.14 61.43 -29.03
C ASP A 296 -4.21 60.28 -28.02
N LEU A 297 -4.93 59.20 -28.35
CA LEU A 297 -5.11 58.04 -27.48
C LEU A 297 -3.95 57.04 -27.65
N LEU A 298 -3.39 56.56 -26.54
CA LEU A 298 -2.43 55.44 -26.55
C LEU A 298 -3.17 54.11 -26.79
N PRO A 299 -2.57 53.18 -27.56
CA PRO A 299 -3.24 51.94 -27.97
C PRO A 299 -3.28 50.89 -26.86
N ASP A 300 -2.36 50.96 -25.89
CA ASP A 300 -2.30 50.08 -24.74
C ASP A 300 -2.98 50.73 -23.52
N GLU A 301 -3.62 49.91 -22.69
CA GLU A 301 -4.29 50.34 -21.46
C GLU A 301 -3.30 50.39 -20.28
N SER A 302 -3.59 51.19 -19.24
CA SER A 302 -2.77 51.26 -18.01
C SER A 302 -1.31 51.74 -18.20
N VAL A 303 -1.12 52.81 -18.99
CA VAL A 303 0.18 53.48 -19.16
C VAL A 303 0.59 54.22 -17.88
N LEU A 304 1.79 53.93 -17.39
CA LEU A 304 2.37 54.50 -16.18
C LEU A 304 3.04 55.85 -16.47
N GLU A 305 3.96 55.86 -17.44
CA GLU A 305 4.77 57.03 -17.78
C GLU A 305 5.17 57.02 -19.26
N ILE A 306 5.39 58.22 -19.81
CA ILE A 306 5.93 58.42 -21.15
C ILE A 306 7.40 58.83 -21.00
N LEU A 307 8.31 58.06 -21.59
CA LEU A 307 9.75 58.30 -21.50
C LEU A 307 10.22 59.29 -22.56
N SER A 308 9.78 59.10 -23.81
CA SER A 308 10.17 60.00 -24.89
C SER A 308 9.14 60.02 -26.02
N ILE A 309 8.94 61.21 -26.60
CA ILE A 309 8.20 61.41 -27.84
C ILE A 309 9.14 62.04 -28.85
N LYS A 310 9.30 61.42 -30.03
CA LYS A 310 10.21 61.87 -31.08
C LYS A 310 9.54 61.94 -32.44
N GLN A 311 9.92 62.95 -33.20
CA GLN A 311 9.60 63.06 -34.62
C GLN A 311 10.85 63.51 -35.39
N GLY A 312 11.49 62.55 -36.07
CA GLY A 312 12.82 62.77 -36.64
C GLY A 312 13.82 63.11 -35.52
N ASP A 313 14.47 64.27 -35.62
CA ASP A 313 15.44 64.77 -34.62
C ASP A 313 14.80 65.58 -33.47
N THR A 314 13.49 65.86 -33.55
CA THR A 314 12.80 66.70 -32.56
C THR A 314 12.27 65.84 -31.41
N VAL A 315 12.72 66.13 -30.17
CA VAL A 315 12.25 65.46 -28.94
C VAL A 315 11.33 66.41 -28.19
N TYR A 316 10.10 65.98 -27.91
CA TYR A 316 9.13 66.77 -27.17
C TYR A 316 9.23 66.51 -25.67
N THR A 317 8.98 67.53 -24.85
CA THR A 317 9.15 67.46 -23.39
C THR A 317 7.84 67.54 -22.62
N GLN A 318 7.67 66.66 -21.64
CA GLN A 318 6.47 66.62 -20.80
C GLN A 318 6.41 67.87 -19.90
N GLY A 319 5.26 68.55 -19.89
CA GLY A 319 5.02 69.77 -19.10
C GLY A 319 5.35 71.08 -19.82
N ALA A 320 6.06 71.04 -20.95
CA ALA A 320 6.26 72.20 -21.83
C ALA A 320 5.55 72.03 -23.18
N ASP A 321 5.65 70.84 -23.79
CA ASP A 321 5.08 70.54 -25.11
C ASP A 321 3.82 69.69 -25.03
N PHE A 322 3.75 68.72 -24.10
CA PHE A 322 2.58 67.86 -23.92
C PHE A 322 2.29 67.53 -22.45
N ILE A 323 1.05 67.12 -22.16
CA ILE A 323 0.57 66.63 -20.86
C ILE A 323 0.03 65.21 -21.05
N PHE A 324 0.38 64.30 -20.16
CA PHE A 324 -0.22 62.97 -20.11
C PHE A 324 -1.45 62.99 -19.19
N LEU A 325 -2.63 62.65 -19.72
CA LEU A 325 -3.89 62.73 -18.98
C LEU A 325 -4.83 61.59 -19.37
N ARG A 326 -5.24 60.74 -18.42
CA ARG A 326 -6.24 59.67 -18.61
C ARG A 326 -5.97 58.75 -19.81
N ASN A 327 -4.71 58.37 -20.03
CA ASN A 327 -4.24 57.57 -21.18
C ASN A 327 -4.20 58.30 -22.54
N HIS A 328 -4.35 59.63 -22.53
CA HIS A 328 -4.20 60.48 -23.70
C HIS A 328 -2.94 61.35 -23.59
N ILE A 329 -2.32 61.60 -24.74
CA ILE A 329 -1.32 62.64 -24.91
C ILE A 329 -2.05 63.90 -25.34
N SER A 330 -2.14 64.86 -24.43
CA SER A 330 -2.78 66.16 -24.66
C SER A 330 -1.75 67.20 -25.03
N TRP A 331 -1.94 67.83 -26.18
CA TRP A 331 -1.04 68.86 -26.72
C TRP A 331 -1.58 70.28 -26.49
N GLN A 332 -2.43 70.47 -25.49
CA GLN A 332 -3.06 71.76 -25.17
C GLN A 332 -2.07 72.86 -24.76
N LEU A 333 -0.81 72.51 -24.52
CA LEU A 333 0.25 73.45 -24.18
C LEU A 333 0.72 74.23 -25.40
N SER A 334 1.21 75.45 -25.19
CA SER A 334 1.73 76.33 -26.25
C SER A 334 3.15 75.95 -26.72
N GLY A 335 3.56 74.70 -26.52
CA GLY A 335 4.87 74.17 -26.94
C GLY A 335 4.87 73.71 -28.40
N GLN A 336 5.90 72.97 -28.80
CA GLN A 336 5.95 72.39 -30.14
C GLN A 336 5.04 71.17 -30.22
N GLU A 337 4.21 71.10 -31.26
CA GLU A 337 3.39 69.91 -31.56
C GLU A 337 3.79 69.28 -32.90
N PRO A 338 3.70 67.95 -33.04
CA PRO A 338 3.83 67.27 -34.31
C PRO A 338 2.84 67.82 -35.35
N ALA A 339 3.23 67.86 -36.62
CA ALA A 339 2.34 68.30 -37.69
C ALA A 339 1.08 67.42 -37.75
N GLY A 340 -0.11 68.03 -37.89
CA GLY A 340 -1.37 67.29 -38.00
C GLY A 340 -1.35 66.26 -39.14
N GLY A 341 -1.69 65.00 -38.84
CA GLY A 341 -1.64 63.90 -39.80
C GLY A 341 -0.25 63.25 -40.00
N SER A 342 0.78 63.69 -39.29
CA SER A 342 2.11 63.05 -39.31
C SER A 342 2.25 61.95 -38.24
N LEU A 343 3.15 61.01 -38.50
CA LEU A 343 3.52 59.95 -37.56
C LEU A 343 4.63 60.45 -36.62
N TYR A 344 4.50 60.13 -35.34
CA TYR A 344 5.52 60.36 -34.32
C TYR A 344 5.70 59.10 -33.47
N GLU A 345 6.90 58.90 -32.94
CA GLU A 345 7.26 57.74 -32.11
C GLU A 345 7.12 58.09 -30.63
N VAL A 346 6.43 57.21 -29.89
CA VAL A 346 6.28 57.32 -28.44
C VAL A 346 6.88 56.08 -27.79
N THR A 347 7.82 56.30 -26.88
CA THR A 347 8.31 55.29 -25.94
C THR A 347 7.62 55.52 -24.60
N TYR A 348 6.87 54.53 -24.13
CA TYR A 348 6.15 54.60 -22.86
C TYR A 348 6.20 53.27 -22.13
N ARG A 349 5.98 53.32 -20.81
CA ARG A 349 5.88 52.16 -19.93
C ARG A 349 4.45 51.97 -19.49
N TYR A 350 3.98 50.74 -19.52
CA TYR A 350 2.64 50.38 -19.13
C TYR A 350 2.63 49.04 -18.39
N ARG A 351 1.60 48.83 -17.57
CA ARG A 351 1.38 47.52 -16.96
C ARG A 351 0.55 46.65 -17.88
N LYS A 352 1.04 45.44 -18.13
CA LYS A 352 0.36 44.44 -18.94
C LYS A 352 0.20 43.15 -18.15
N GLN A 353 -0.98 42.56 -18.22
CA GLN A 353 -1.23 41.21 -17.75
C GLN A 353 -0.77 40.21 -18.81
N LEU A 354 0.03 39.23 -18.40
CA LEU A 354 0.50 38.14 -19.24
C LEU A 354 -0.14 36.82 -18.82
N THR A 355 -0.54 36.04 -19.81
CA THR A 355 -0.84 34.62 -19.64
C THR A 355 0.46 33.85 -19.86
N VAL A 356 0.87 33.06 -18.86
CA VAL A 356 2.12 32.30 -18.88
C VAL A 356 1.82 30.81 -18.79
N ASP A 357 2.63 30.00 -19.49
CA ASP A 357 2.68 28.57 -19.23
C ASP A 357 3.46 28.36 -17.92
N PHE A 358 2.94 27.51 -17.06
CA PHE A 358 3.50 27.27 -15.73
C PHE A 358 3.80 25.80 -15.50
N ASP A 359 4.86 25.57 -14.74
CA ASP A 359 5.19 24.29 -14.13
C ASP A 359 4.78 24.28 -12.66
N GLU A 360 4.94 23.14 -11.98
CA GLU A 360 4.61 22.98 -10.56
C GLU A 360 5.33 23.95 -9.62
N TYR A 361 6.47 24.50 -10.03
CA TYR A 361 7.33 25.37 -9.22
C TYR A 361 7.27 26.85 -9.60
N GLY A 362 6.66 27.19 -10.75
CA GLY A 362 6.68 28.57 -11.26
C GLY A 362 6.58 28.62 -12.78
N PHE A 363 7.12 29.67 -13.37
CA PHE A 363 7.00 29.94 -14.81
C PHE A 363 8.23 30.69 -15.33
N SER A 364 8.38 30.70 -16.66
CA SER A 364 9.46 31.44 -17.33
C SER A 364 8.88 32.62 -18.10
N LEU A 365 9.57 33.75 -18.07
CA LEU A 365 9.21 34.95 -18.82
C LEU A 365 10.31 35.33 -19.81
N ASP A 366 9.90 35.61 -21.04
CA ASP A 366 10.75 36.21 -22.05
C ASP A 366 10.73 37.74 -21.92
N LYS A 367 11.92 38.35 -21.95
CA LYS A 367 12.09 39.80 -21.94
C LYS A 367 11.45 40.45 -23.16
N GLN A 368 11.47 39.78 -24.31
CA GLN A 368 10.89 40.30 -25.54
C GLN A 368 9.50 39.68 -25.75
N LEU A 369 8.46 40.50 -25.69
CA LEU A 369 7.10 40.05 -25.93
C LEU A 369 6.82 39.98 -27.43
N ALA A 370 5.92 39.08 -27.84
CA ALA A 370 5.46 38.93 -29.22
C ALA A 370 4.87 40.23 -29.82
N ASP A 371 4.35 41.13 -28.98
CA ASP A 371 3.76 42.42 -29.39
C ASP A 371 4.80 43.54 -29.61
N GLY A 372 6.10 43.22 -29.58
CA GLY A 372 7.19 44.17 -29.77
C GLY A 372 7.53 45.04 -28.54
N GLY A 373 6.88 44.79 -27.40
CA GLY A 373 7.25 45.37 -26.11
C GLY A 373 8.39 44.60 -25.45
N HIS A 374 9.17 45.27 -24.60
CA HIS A 374 10.22 44.62 -23.80
C HIS A 374 9.96 44.83 -22.30
N ILE A 375 10.11 43.77 -21.50
CA ILE A 375 10.03 43.86 -20.05
C ILE A 375 11.24 44.63 -19.55
N VAL A 376 11.00 45.61 -18.69
CA VAL A 376 12.05 46.47 -18.15
C VAL A 376 12.76 45.76 -17.01
N ASP A 377 14.10 45.71 -17.07
CA ASP A 377 14.90 45.11 -16.00
C ASP A 377 14.73 45.88 -14.68
N ASN A 378 14.83 45.16 -13.56
CA ASN A 378 14.70 45.69 -12.20
C ASN A 378 13.33 46.34 -11.92
N THR A 379 12.28 45.88 -12.60
CA THR A 379 10.89 46.25 -12.30
C THR A 379 10.18 45.16 -11.50
N LEU A 380 9.15 45.60 -10.76
CA LEU A 380 8.31 44.73 -9.96
C LEU A 380 7.33 43.97 -10.87
N VAL A 381 7.34 42.65 -10.73
CA VAL A 381 6.34 41.72 -11.26
C VAL A 381 5.49 41.26 -10.09
N THR A 382 4.17 41.32 -10.25
CA THR A 382 3.22 40.84 -9.24
C THR A 382 2.46 39.65 -9.78
N ILE A 383 2.36 38.60 -8.97
CA ILE A 383 1.82 37.30 -9.38
C ILE A 383 0.66 36.92 -8.45
N ASP A 384 -0.46 36.55 -9.05
CA ASP A 384 -1.63 35.98 -8.38
C ASP A 384 -1.75 34.52 -8.81
N TYR A 385 -1.72 33.60 -7.85
CA TYR A 385 -1.78 32.16 -8.14
C TYR A 385 -2.44 31.35 -7.03
N GLN A 386 -2.93 30.19 -7.42
CA GLN A 386 -3.45 29.15 -6.54
C GLN A 386 -2.45 28.02 -6.46
N TRP A 387 -2.28 27.47 -5.26
CA TRP A 387 -1.33 26.40 -4.99
C TRP A 387 -1.93 25.32 -4.09
N TYR A 388 -1.39 24.10 -4.16
CA TYR A 388 -1.82 22.98 -3.33
C TYR A 388 -1.10 23.00 -1.99
N ARG A 389 -1.87 23.07 -0.90
CA ARG A 389 -1.31 23.20 0.44
C ARG A 389 -0.84 21.84 0.96
N PRO A 390 0.40 21.71 1.45
CA PRO A 390 0.90 20.47 2.02
C PRO A 390 0.11 20.10 3.27
N ARG A 391 -0.09 18.80 3.43
CA ARG A 391 -0.92 18.22 4.49
C ARG A 391 -0.31 16.90 4.97
N ILE A 392 -0.47 16.59 6.26
CA ILE A 392 -0.16 15.27 6.80
C ILE A 392 -1.46 14.58 7.14
N ASP A 393 -1.75 13.48 6.44
CA ASP A 393 -2.90 12.63 6.71
C ASP A 393 -2.51 11.46 7.61
N LEU A 394 -3.46 10.98 8.42
CA LEU A 394 -3.25 9.82 9.27
C LEU A 394 -4.12 8.67 8.78
N ILE A 395 -3.49 7.55 8.43
CA ILE A 395 -4.20 6.33 8.08
C ILE A 395 -4.36 5.48 9.33
N VAL A 396 -5.61 5.16 9.63
CA VAL A 396 -6.00 4.42 10.84
C VAL A 396 -6.72 3.13 10.50
N LEU A 397 -6.59 2.15 11.38
CA LEU A 397 -7.32 0.89 11.35
C LEU A 397 -8.35 0.86 12.49
N ASP A 398 -9.59 0.54 12.15
CA ASP A 398 -10.70 0.35 13.08
C ASP A 398 -10.77 -1.11 13.56
N ARG A 399 -11.43 -1.39 14.70
CA ARG A 399 -11.61 -2.74 15.28
C ARG A 399 -12.27 -3.74 14.33
N PHE A 400 -12.99 -3.23 13.33
CA PHE A 400 -13.67 -4.03 12.30
C PHE A 400 -12.77 -4.37 11.09
N GLY A 401 -11.49 -3.97 11.13
CA GLY A 401 -10.57 -4.15 10.00
C GLY A 401 -10.84 -3.22 8.82
N GLN A 402 -11.54 -2.11 9.06
CA GLN A 402 -11.72 -1.03 8.08
C GLN A 402 -10.57 -0.03 8.19
N ILE A 403 -9.95 0.28 7.05
CA ILE A 403 -8.88 1.26 6.95
C ILE A 403 -9.51 2.59 6.58
N LYS A 404 -9.26 3.63 7.37
CA LYS A 404 -9.82 4.96 7.19
C LYS A 404 -8.70 5.99 7.12
N ARG A 405 -8.85 6.98 6.24
CA ARG A 405 -7.97 8.15 6.17
C ARG A 405 -8.58 9.28 6.97
N ILE A 406 -7.83 9.80 7.94
CA ILE A 406 -8.16 11.01 8.68
C ILE A 406 -7.35 12.14 8.09
N LYS A 407 -8.04 13.13 7.53
CA LYS A 407 -7.41 14.31 6.94
C LYS A 407 -6.76 15.16 8.01
N GLY A 408 -5.52 15.57 7.78
CA GLY A 408 -4.86 16.58 8.58
C GLY A 408 -5.44 17.97 8.35
N GLN A 409 -4.92 18.95 9.08
CA GLN A 409 -5.15 20.34 8.76
C GLN A 409 -4.05 20.82 7.80
N ALA A 410 -4.42 21.30 6.62
CA ALA A 410 -3.48 21.89 5.70
C ALA A 410 -2.84 23.15 6.31
N ALA A 411 -1.53 23.30 6.14
CA ALA A 411 -0.75 24.43 6.66
C ALA A 411 0.04 25.11 5.53
N HIS A 412 0.44 26.37 5.73
CA HIS A 412 1.33 27.06 4.78
C HIS A 412 2.76 26.54 4.87
N GLN A 413 3.23 26.29 6.09
CA GLN A 413 4.52 25.68 6.41
C GLN A 413 4.34 24.78 7.62
N PHE A 414 5.05 23.65 7.64
CA PHE A 414 5.05 22.66 8.73
C PHE A 414 3.65 22.14 9.10
N PRO A 415 3.03 21.31 8.23
CA PRO A 415 1.78 20.65 8.57
C PRO A 415 1.93 19.81 9.85
N ILE A 416 0.87 19.76 10.64
CA ILE A 416 0.82 19.00 11.90
C ILE A 416 -0.05 17.77 11.68
N ALA A 417 0.46 16.60 12.06
CA ALA A 417 -0.30 15.37 11.98
C ALA A 417 -1.54 15.42 12.91
N PRO A 418 -2.71 14.95 12.44
CA PRO A 418 -3.88 14.86 13.29
C PRO A 418 -3.66 13.81 14.38
N LYS A 419 -4.30 14.00 15.53
CA LYS A 419 -4.28 13.00 16.60
C LYS A 419 -5.19 11.84 16.24
N ALA A 420 -4.73 10.62 16.46
CA ALA A 420 -5.54 9.43 16.30
C ALA A 420 -6.77 9.50 17.24
N PRO A 421 -8.00 9.29 16.74
CA PRO A 421 -9.18 9.18 17.56
C PRO A 421 -9.09 8.01 18.54
N ALA A 422 -9.85 8.09 19.63
CA ALA A 422 -10.04 6.94 20.51
C ALA A 422 -10.58 5.74 19.70
N HIS A 423 -10.20 4.53 20.09
CA HIS A 423 -10.60 3.25 19.46
C HIS A 423 -9.97 2.95 18.08
N HIS A 424 -9.04 3.76 17.57
CA HIS A 424 -8.38 3.53 16.29
C HIS A 424 -6.87 3.30 16.47
N LEU A 425 -6.30 2.40 15.67
CA LEU A 425 -4.86 2.20 15.59
C LEU A 425 -4.28 3.09 14.48
N ALA A 426 -3.37 3.99 14.84
CA ALA A 426 -2.58 4.74 13.86
C ALA A 426 -1.59 3.79 13.16
N LEU A 427 -1.74 3.59 11.86
CA LEU A 427 -0.84 2.76 11.06
C LEU A 427 0.33 3.58 10.53
N ALA A 428 0.03 4.67 9.82
CA ALA A 428 1.02 5.49 9.17
C ALA A 428 0.56 6.95 9.03
N GLN A 429 1.52 7.87 9.05
CA GLN A 429 1.33 9.24 8.58
C GLN A 429 1.75 9.34 7.13
N VAL A 430 0.94 10.01 6.32
CA VAL A 430 1.19 10.26 4.91
C VAL A 430 1.38 11.76 4.74
N THR A 431 2.61 12.16 4.46
CA THR A 431 2.93 13.55 4.13
C THR A 431 2.68 13.75 2.64
N GLN A 432 1.65 14.53 2.33
CA GLN A 432 1.24 14.88 0.98
C GLN A 432 1.85 16.23 0.61
N SER A 433 2.85 16.20 -0.26
CA SER A 433 3.43 17.37 -0.94
C SER A 433 2.69 17.75 -2.22
N TRP A 434 1.86 16.84 -2.76
CA TRP A 434 1.06 17.03 -3.98
C TRP A 434 1.84 17.29 -5.28
N LEU A 435 3.15 17.04 -5.27
CA LEU A 435 3.99 17.08 -6.47
C LEU A 435 3.67 15.88 -7.37
N SER A 436 3.52 16.08 -8.68
CA SER A 436 3.32 14.95 -9.61
C SER A 436 4.58 14.09 -9.76
N SER A 437 5.75 14.70 -9.54
CA SER A 437 7.08 14.10 -9.67
C SER A 437 7.52 13.31 -8.42
N GLU A 438 6.93 13.57 -7.26
CA GLU A 438 7.32 12.93 -6.00
C GLU A 438 6.16 12.15 -5.38
N ALA A 439 6.42 10.90 -5.01
CA ALA A 439 5.47 10.11 -4.24
C ALA A 439 5.30 10.69 -2.82
N PRO A 440 4.11 10.58 -2.22
CA PRO A 440 3.90 11.01 -0.84
C PRO A 440 4.80 10.23 0.12
N HIS A 441 5.39 10.94 1.09
CA HIS A 441 6.26 10.32 2.08
C HIS A 441 5.41 9.62 3.14
N ILE A 442 5.64 8.32 3.33
CA ILE A 442 4.92 7.49 4.30
C ILE A 442 5.83 7.18 5.49
N GLU A 443 5.41 7.59 6.68
CA GLU A 443 6.04 7.22 7.94
C GLU A 443 5.16 6.22 8.67
N ASN A 444 5.63 4.99 8.82
CA ASN A 444 4.91 3.94 9.56
C ASN A 444 5.07 4.17 11.07
N LEU A 445 3.98 4.59 11.73
CA LEU A 445 3.93 4.97 13.14
C LEU A 445 3.22 3.95 14.03
N ALA A 446 2.81 2.82 13.45
CA ALA A 446 2.18 1.74 14.19
C ALA A 446 3.03 1.34 15.41
N VAL A 447 2.41 1.42 16.59
CA VAL A 447 2.99 0.87 17.82
C VAL A 447 3.09 -0.64 17.63
N ARG A 448 4.29 -1.21 17.74
CA ARG A 448 4.53 -2.64 17.56
C ARG A 448 4.70 -3.33 18.91
N ALA A 449 4.11 -4.52 19.05
CA ALA A 449 4.45 -5.39 20.16
C ALA A 449 5.86 -5.95 19.96
N VAL A 450 6.64 -5.91 21.03
CA VAL A 450 7.99 -6.49 21.09
C VAL A 450 7.93 -7.70 22.02
N SER A 451 8.56 -8.81 21.63
CA SER A 451 8.60 -9.99 22.50
C SER A 451 9.50 -9.74 23.72
N MET A 452 9.22 -10.42 24.84
CA MET A 452 10.07 -10.32 26.04
C MET A 452 11.53 -10.71 25.77
N SER A 453 11.76 -11.70 24.90
CA SER A 453 13.11 -12.09 24.48
C SER A 453 13.84 -10.97 23.73
N GLN A 454 13.15 -10.22 22.86
CA GLN A 454 13.73 -9.08 22.16
C GLN A 454 14.05 -7.92 23.10
N LEU A 455 13.20 -7.67 24.11
CA LEU A 455 13.49 -6.68 25.14
C LEU A 455 14.77 -7.03 25.92
N GLU A 456 14.95 -8.30 26.28
CA GLU A 456 16.18 -8.78 26.94
C GLU A 456 17.40 -8.63 26.02
N HIS A 457 17.27 -8.97 24.73
CA HIS A 457 18.34 -8.74 23.75
C HIS A 457 18.70 -7.26 23.61
N MET A 458 17.71 -6.35 23.56
CA MET A 458 17.98 -4.91 23.49
C MET A 458 18.67 -4.40 24.75
N GLN A 459 18.29 -4.90 25.94
CA GLN A 459 18.97 -4.55 27.18
C GLN A 459 20.45 -5.01 27.17
N ASN A 460 20.72 -6.21 26.68
CA ASN A 460 22.08 -6.71 26.53
C ASN A 460 22.88 -5.88 25.50
N GLN A 461 22.29 -5.54 24.36
CA GLN A 461 22.93 -4.67 23.35
C GLN A 461 23.27 -3.29 23.90
N ILE A 462 22.38 -2.69 24.70
CA ILE A 462 22.65 -1.43 25.39
C ILE A 462 23.82 -1.59 26.37
N GLY A 463 23.87 -2.70 27.11
CA GLY A 463 25.00 -3.05 27.97
C GLY A 463 26.32 -3.15 27.21
N ASP A 464 26.33 -3.84 26.07
CA ASP A 464 27.49 -3.98 25.20
C ASP A 464 27.94 -2.62 24.63
N LEU A 465 27.00 -1.76 24.22
CA LEU A 465 27.30 -0.39 23.77
C LEU A 465 27.96 0.43 24.86
N TYR A 466 27.51 0.32 26.12
CA TYR A 466 28.17 0.99 27.23
C TYR A 466 29.58 0.44 27.48
N GLN A 467 29.78 -0.87 27.37
CA GLN A 467 31.10 -1.48 27.49
C GLN A 467 32.04 -1.00 26.38
N LEU A 468 31.58 -0.98 25.12
CA LEU A 468 32.35 -0.46 23.99
C LEU A 468 32.70 1.02 24.18
N LEU A 469 31.75 1.85 24.60
CA LEU A 469 31.99 3.25 24.91
C LEU A 469 33.04 3.42 26.03
N ALA A 470 33.00 2.56 27.05
CA ALA A 470 33.99 2.59 28.13
C ALA A 470 35.40 2.20 27.62
N VAL A 471 35.50 1.19 26.74
CA VAL A 471 36.77 0.80 26.11
C VAL A 471 37.31 1.92 25.21
N GLU A 472 36.46 2.56 24.40
CA GLU A 472 36.85 3.69 23.56
C GLU A 472 37.31 4.90 24.38
N ARG A 473 36.67 5.18 25.53
CA ARG A 473 37.15 6.19 26.46
C ARG A 473 38.52 5.85 27.05
N LEU A 474 38.74 4.59 27.45
CA LEU A 474 40.03 4.13 27.96
C LEU A 474 41.13 4.21 26.89
N ARG A 475 40.83 3.83 25.65
CA ARG A 475 41.75 3.96 24.51
C ARG A 475 42.10 5.41 24.22
N ASN A 476 41.11 6.29 24.17
CA ASN A 476 41.35 7.72 23.95
C ASN A 476 42.18 8.35 25.08
N ASP A 477 41.95 7.98 26.34
CA ASP A 477 42.77 8.42 27.47
C ASP A 477 44.21 7.88 27.38
N ALA A 478 44.38 6.59 27.06
CA ALA A 478 45.70 5.99 26.85
C ALA A 478 46.48 6.65 25.71
N ASN A 479 45.82 6.90 24.57
CA ASN A 479 46.41 7.60 23.42
C ASN A 479 46.78 9.06 23.75
N SER A 480 45.98 9.73 24.59
CA SER A 480 46.30 11.09 25.05
C SER A 480 47.48 11.12 26.02
N GLN A 481 47.74 10.05 26.76
CA GLN A 481 48.83 9.97 27.75
C GLN A 481 50.18 9.59 27.13
N ASP A 482 50.20 8.86 26.01
CA ASP A 482 51.43 8.53 25.29
C ASP A 482 51.42 9.10 23.85
N PRO A 483 51.54 10.43 23.68
CA PRO A 483 51.78 11.00 22.36
C PRO A 483 53.11 10.46 21.85
N ALA A 484 53.07 9.69 20.77
CA ALA A 484 54.18 8.95 20.15
C ALA A 484 55.39 9.80 19.69
N SER A 485 55.48 11.08 20.06
CA SER A 485 56.62 11.96 19.79
C SER A 485 57.41 12.32 21.05
N LYS A 486 58.07 11.34 21.66
CA LYS A 486 59.21 11.62 22.56
C LYS A 486 60.44 11.86 21.68
N TYR A 487 60.92 13.11 21.67
CA TYR A 487 62.10 13.64 20.96
C TYR A 487 63.09 12.56 20.44
N GLY A 488 63.02 12.25 19.14
CA GLY A 488 64.06 11.52 18.41
C GLY A 488 64.03 9.99 18.48
N VAL A 489 63.04 9.36 19.14
CA VAL A 489 62.86 7.91 19.12
C VAL A 489 61.58 7.59 18.33
N PHE A 490 61.74 6.99 17.16
CA PHE A 490 60.64 6.48 16.35
C PHE A 490 60.27 5.08 16.84
N VAL A 491 59.05 4.91 17.34
CA VAL A 491 58.53 3.61 17.79
C VAL A 491 57.27 3.34 16.98
N ASP A 492 57.33 2.31 16.14
CA ASP A 492 56.19 1.81 15.38
C ASP A 492 55.64 0.55 16.08
N PRO A 493 54.38 0.56 16.55
CA PRO A 493 53.76 -0.62 17.16
C PRO A 493 53.31 -1.67 16.14
N PHE A 494 53.51 -1.45 14.83
CA PHE A 494 53.13 -2.36 13.74
C PHE A 494 51.64 -2.75 13.83
N ILE A 495 50.78 -1.75 14.04
CA ILE A 495 49.32 -1.91 14.07
C ILE A 495 48.73 -1.62 12.68
N ASP A 496 49.29 -0.63 11.98
CA ASP A 496 48.91 -0.19 10.65
C ASP A 496 50.14 0.23 9.82
N ASP A 497 49.93 0.57 8.55
CA ASP A 497 50.98 0.99 7.62
C ASP A 497 51.21 2.53 7.65
N ASP A 498 50.56 3.28 8.57
CA ASP A 498 50.50 4.76 8.56
C ASP A 498 51.86 5.42 8.85
N MET A 499 52.73 4.72 9.57
CA MET A 499 54.08 5.19 9.93
C MET A 499 55.14 4.79 8.88
N ARG A 500 54.72 4.16 7.77
CA ARG A 500 55.61 3.72 6.69
C ARG A 500 55.75 4.78 5.61
N ASP A 501 56.93 4.82 4.99
CA ASP A 501 57.21 5.74 3.90
C ASP A 501 56.49 5.29 2.62
N ALA A 502 55.48 6.06 2.20
CA ALA A 502 54.71 5.80 0.98
C ALA A 502 55.51 5.97 -0.32
N GLY A 503 56.71 6.55 -0.27
CA GLY A 503 57.56 6.81 -1.45
C GLY A 503 58.42 5.64 -1.92
N ILE A 504 58.48 4.54 -1.16
CA ILE A 504 59.34 3.38 -1.45
C ILE A 504 58.47 2.12 -1.55
N GLU A 505 58.76 1.25 -2.52
CA GLU A 505 58.07 -0.04 -2.63
C GLU A 505 58.26 -0.88 -1.37
N GLN A 506 57.14 -1.18 -0.71
CA GLN A 506 57.11 -1.88 0.55
C GLN A 506 57.11 -3.39 0.31
N THR A 507 58.22 -4.05 0.66
CA THR A 507 58.41 -5.51 0.45
C THR A 507 58.03 -6.36 1.68
N ALA A 508 57.47 -5.74 2.71
CA ALA A 508 57.05 -6.39 3.96
C ALA A 508 55.61 -6.01 4.31
N ALA A 509 54.89 -6.91 4.98
CA ALA A 509 53.52 -6.77 5.44
C ALA A 509 53.48 -6.80 6.98
N VAL A 510 52.67 -5.93 7.58
CA VAL A 510 52.42 -5.94 9.03
C VAL A 510 51.30 -6.92 9.35
N VAL A 511 51.56 -7.87 10.26
CA VAL A 511 50.59 -8.89 10.69
C VAL A 511 50.70 -9.09 12.21
N ASP A 512 49.61 -8.85 12.94
CA ASP A 512 49.52 -9.08 14.40
C ASP A 512 50.62 -8.40 15.25
N GLY A 513 51.04 -7.18 14.88
CA GLY A 513 52.10 -6.47 15.61
C GLY A 513 53.52 -6.86 15.20
N GLU A 514 53.69 -7.69 14.17
CA GLU A 514 54.98 -8.12 13.64
C GLU A 514 55.10 -7.83 12.14
N LEU A 515 56.29 -7.43 11.69
CA LEU A 515 56.60 -7.19 10.28
C LEU A 515 57.13 -8.48 9.62
N VAL A 516 56.39 -9.01 8.63
CA VAL A 516 56.69 -10.28 7.94
C VAL A 516 56.74 -10.11 6.42
N LEU A 517 57.39 -11.04 5.71
CA LEU A 517 57.39 -11.04 4.25
C LEU A 517 56.00 -11.44 3.71
N PRO A 518 55.43 -10.72 2.73
CA PRO A 518 54.14 -11.04 2.16
C PRO A 518 54.23 -12.35 1.36
N LEU A 519 53.18 -13.16 1.44
CA LEU A 519 53.01 -14.32 0.57
C LEU A 519 52.21 -13.90 -0.66
N GLU A 520 52.82 -14.01 -1.84
CA GLU A 520 52.10 -13.88 -3.11
C GLU A 520 51.27 -15.14 -3.35
N ALA A 521 49.95 -14.98 -3.47
CA ALA A 521 49.04 -16.07 -3.78
C ALA A 521 48.38 -15.79 -5.13
N ASP A 522 48.67 -16.64 -6.12
CA ASP A 522 47.94 -16.65 -7.39
C ASP A 522 46.58 -17.33 -7.20
N ILE A 523 45.52 -16.53 -7.24
CA ILE A 523 44.14 -17.03 -7.12
C ILE A 523 43.63 -17.36 -8.52
N HIS A 524 43.66 -18.64 -8.89
CA HIS A 524 42.96 -19.12 -10.09
C HIS A 524 41.48 -19.31 -9.81
N GLN A 525 40.66 -18.39 -10.31
CA GLN A 525 39.20 -18.50 -10.24
C GLN A 525 38.69 -19.43 -11.35
N LEU A 526 38.34 -20.66 -10.98
CA LEU A 526 37.72 -21.63 -11.90
C LEU A 526 36.32 -21.14 -12.27
N GLN A 527 36.06 -20.87 -13.56
CA GLN A 527 34.71 -20.59 -14.02
C GLN A 527 33.88 -21.87 -13.97
N VAL A 528 32.81 -21.84 -13.16
CA VAL A 528 31.84 -22.93 -13.05
C VAL A 528 30.72 -22.66 -14.07
N PRO A 529 30.61 -23.44 -15.16
CA PRO A 529 29.47 -23.34 -16.05
C PRO A 529 28.23 -23.87 -15.30
N ASN A 530 27.19 -23.06 -15.24
CA ASN A 530 25.83 -23.48 -14.87
C ASN A 530 25.59 -23.90 -13.41
N GLY A 531 26.35 -23.38 -12.43
CA GLY A 531 26.09 -23.65 -11.01
C GLY A 531 26.14 -25.13 -10.61
N ARG A 532 26.66 -25.99 -11.48
CA ARG A 532 26.88 -27.42 -11.23
C ARG A 532 28.30 -27.62 -10.71
N ALA A 533 28.49 -28.59 -9.82
CA ALA A 533 29.84 -29.02 -9.46
C ALA A 533 30.60 -29.41 -10.74
N LEU A 534 31.85 -28.95 -10.87
CA LEU A 534 32.76 -29.41 -11.92
C LEU A 534 33.06 -30.90 -11.69
N THR A 535 32.35 -31.77 -12.37
CA THR A 535 32.59 -33.22 -12.36
C THR A 535 33.39 -33.63 -13.59
N LEU A 536 34.11 -34.75 -13.48
CA LEU A 536 34.67 -35.43 -14.65
C LEU A 536 33.53 -35.87 -15.59
N PRO A 537 33.78 -36.08 -16.89
CA PRO A 537 32.79 -36.61 -17.82
C PRO A 537 32.16 -37.89 -17.26
N TYR A 538 30.83 -37.92 -17.16
CA TYR A 538 30.06 -39.06 -16.67
C TYR A 538 28.86 -39.31 -17.58
N GLU A 539 28.42 -40.56 -17.68
CA GLU A 539 27.16 -40.94 -18.28
C GLU A 539 26.20 -41.35 -17.16
N LEU A 540 24.95 -40.86 -17.21
CA LEU A 540 23.91 -41.25 -16.25
C LEU A 540 23.29 -42.56 -16.73
N GLU A 541 23.23 -43.54 -15.83
CA GLU A 541 22.54 -44.82 -16.04
C GLU A 541 21.30 -44.86 -15.14
N ASP A 542 20.13 -45.09 -15.73
CA ASP A 542 18.87 -45.15 -14.99
C ASP A 542 18.75 -46.50 -14.26
N ILE A 543 18.99 -46.49 -12.94
CA ILE A 543 18.96 -47.70 -12.10
C ILE A 543 17.51 -48.14 -11.80
N LEU A 544 16.52 -47.25 -11.91
CA LEU A 544 15.14 -47.54 -11.57
C LEU A 544 14.18 -46.80 -12.50
N GLU A 545 13.60 -47.54 -13.44
CA GLU A 545 12.58 -47.05 -14.37
C GLU A 545 11.27 -47.81 -14.16
N GLN A 546 10.14 -47.10 -14.06
CA GLN A 546 8.80 -47.71 -13.99
C GLN A 546 8.01 -47.42 -15.29
N PRO A 547 8.25 -48.19 -16.37
CA PRO A 547 7.62 -47.93 -17.68
C PRO A 547 6.17 -48.41 -17.78
N LYS A 548 5.60 -49.01 -16.73
CA LYS A 548 4.23 -49.55 -16.76
C LYS A 548 3.30 -48.78 -15.84
N GLN A 549 2.37 -48.06 -16.46
CA GLN A 549 1.24 -47.38 -15.82
C GLN A 549 -0.03 -48.23 -15.97
N THR A 550 -0.72 -48.54 -14.87
CA THR A 550 -1.93 -49.40 -14.87
C THR A 550 -3.24 -48.62 -14.78
N GLY A 551 -3.21 -47.29 -14.83
CA GLY A 551 -4.41 -46.48 -14.91
C GLY A 551 -4.12 -44.99 -15.07
N SER A 552 -5.04 -44.28 -15.71
CA SER A 552 -5.13 -42.82 -15.70
C SER A 552 -6.39 -42.43 -14.96
N MET A 553 -6.25 -41.62 -13.91
CA MET A 553 -7.36 -40.96 -13.23
C MET A 553 -7.20 -39.47 -13.48
N LYS A 554 -8.27 -38.79 -13.90
CA LYS A 554 -8.24 -37.33 -13.99
C LYS A 554 -8.11 -36.78 -12.57
N ILE A 555 -7.01 -36.07 -12.27
CA ILE A 555 -6.79 -35.42 -10.98
C ILE A 555 -7.85 -34.33 -10.73
N ASN A 556 -8.44 -33.78 -11.80
CA ASN A 556 -9.54 -32.82 -11.74
C ASN A 556 -10.57 -33.09 -12.87
N PRO A 557 -11.88 -33.28 -12.57
CA PRO A 557 -12.89 -33.59 -13.58
C PRO A 557 -13.13 -32.49 -14.63
N TYR A 558 -12.77 -31.23 -14.36
CA TYR A 558 -13.22 -30.08 -15.14
C TYR A 558 -12.19 -29.39 -16.06
N MET A 559 -10.91 -29.81 -16.09
CA MET A 559 -9.86 -29.24 -16.99
C MET A 559 -9.95 -27.71 -17.23
N ALA A 560 -10.22 -26.93 -16.19
CA ALA A 560 -10.18 -25.48 -16.26
C ALA A 560 -8.81 -25.03 -15.74
N PHE A 561 -7.80 -25.14 -16.60
CA PHE A 561 -6.58 -24.36 -16.44
C PHE A 561 -6.47 -23.45 -17.66
N GLU A 562 -6.13 -22.19 -17.42
CA GLU A 562 -5.50 -21.36 -18.43
C GLU A 562 -4.22 -22.08 -18.91
N PRO A 563 -3.87 -22.03 -20.21
CA PRO A 563 -2.66 -22.67 -20.72
C PRO A 563 -1.46 -22.23 -19.88
N ILE A 564 -0.63 -23.21 -19.47
CA ILE A 564 0.58 -22.94 -18.69
C ILE A 564 1.39 -21.89 -19.46
N PRO A 565 1.67 -20.72 -18.88
CA PRO A 565 2.39 -19.68 -19.59
C PRO A 565 3.75 -20.20 -20.06
N ALA A 566 4.17 -19.81 -21.26
CA ALA A 566 5.47 -20.19 -21.78
C ALA A 566 6.57 -19.68 -20.85
N ASP A 567 7.44 -20.59 -20.40
CA ASP A 567 8.55 -20.27 -19.52
C ASP A 567 9.68 -19.66 -20.35
N VAL A 568 9.95 -18.38 -20.13
CA VAL A 568 11.12 -17.67 -20.69
C VAL A 568 12.18 -17.56 -19.60
N ARG A 569 13.33 -18.20 -19.82
CA ARG A 569 14.48 -18.10 -18.89
C ARG A 569 15.63 -17.35 -19.54
N LEU A 570 16.01 -16.25 -18.91
CA LEU A 570 17.20 -15.47 -19.23
C LEU A 570 18.41 -16.06 -18.50
N THR A 571 19.50 -16.35 -19.20
CA THR A 571 20.76 -16.77 -18.56
C THR A 571 21.89 -15.81 -18.90
N PRO A 572 22.48 -15.13 -17.91
CA PRO A 572 22.08 -15.06 -16.50
C PRO A 572 20.79 -14.23 -16.31
N SER A 573 19.95 -14.61 -15.33
CA SER A 573 18.71 -13.88 -15.01
C SER A 573 18.95 -12.57 -14.26
N VAL A 574 20.12 -12.45 -13.62
CA VAL A 574 20.54 -11.26 -12.89
C VAL A 574 22.03 -11.04 -13.13
N ASP A 575 22.42 -9.87 -13.64
CA ASP A 575 23.84 -9.48 -13.77
C ASP A 575 24.24 -8.63 -12.56
N HIS A 576 24.81 -9.27 -11.54
CA HIS A 576 25.54 -8.56 -10.50
C HIS A 576 27.00 -8.41 -10.94
N TRP A 577 27.34 -7.22 -11.42
CA TRP A 577 28.72 -6.87 -11.75
C TRP A 577 29.27 -5.83 -10.79
N THR A 578 30.15 -6.28 -9.92
CA THR A 578 31.05 -5.43 -9.13
C THR A 578 32.44 -5.49 -9.75
N GLN A 579 32.96 -4.35 -10.19
CA GLN A 579 34.36 -4.22 -10.59
C GLN A 579 35.17 -3.83 -9.36
N THR A 580 35.75 -4.83 -8.69
CA THR A 580 36.63 -4.59 -7.54
C THR A 580 38.03 -4.26 -8.04
N HIS A 581 38.45 -2.99 -7.93
CA HIS A 581 39.85 -2.62 -8.02
C HIS A 581 40.46 -2.77 -6.63
N THR A 582 41.11 -3.90 -6.38
CA THR A 582 41.82 -4.13 -5.12
C THR A 582 43.26 -3.65 -5.27
N ASN A 583 43.56 -2.45 -4.76
CA ASN A 583 44.94 -2.09 -4.47
C ASN A 583 45.28 -2.65 -3.09
N VAL A 584 46.02 -3.75 -3.07
CA VAL A 584 46.48 -4.40 -1.84
C VAL A 584 47.71 -3.64 -1.35
N ALA A 585 47.61 -2.93 -0.23
CA ALA A 585 48.79 -2.37 0.42
C ALA A 585 49.65 -3.47 1.08
N SER A 586 49.02 -4.52 1.63
CA SER A 586 49.69 -5.73 2.11
C SER A 586 48.69 -6.89 2.36
N SER A 587 49.13 -8.15 2.23
CA SER A 587 48.30 -9.34 2.49
C SER A 587 48.48 -9.85 3.93
N ILE A 588 47.45 -9.67 4.78
CA ILE A 588 47.46 -10.19 6.15
C ILE A 588 47.26 -11.71 6.11
N THR A 589 48.33 -12.46 6.36
CA THR A 589 48.30 -13.94 6.44
C THR A 589 48.48 -14.39 7.89
N ARG A 590 47.42 -14.90 8.54
CA ARG A 590 47.54 -15.59 9.84
C ARG A 590 47.81 -17.08 9.62
N ARG A 591 48.84 -17.63 10.29
CA ARG A 591 49.22 -19.06 10.24
C ARG A 591 49.15 -19.68 11.64
N PHE A 592 48.24 -20.63 11.86
CA PHE A 592 48.24 -21.47 13.06
C PHE A 592 48.99 -22.79 12.79
N TRP A 593 49.92 -23.16 13.67
CA TRP A 593 50.55 -24.48 13.68
C TRP A 593 49.79 -25.43 14.60
N GLY A 594 49.24 -26.52 14.04
CA GLY A 594 48.65 -27.60 14.81
C GLY A 594 48.97 -28.97 14.20
N GLY A 595 49.96 -29.68 14.76
CA GLY A 595 50.23 -31.08 14.43
C GLY A 595 51.60 -31.59 14.87
N ARG A 596 51.63 -32.77 15.51
CA ARG A 596 52.85 -33.51 15.89
C ARG A 596 52.93 -34.79 15.07
N GLY A 597 53.97 -34.93 14.23
CA GLY A 597 54.24 -36.13 13.41
C GLY A 597 54.49 -35.82 11.92
N ILE A 598 54.81 -36.87 11.13
CA ILE A 598 55.24 -36.80 9.71
C ILE A 598 54.09 -36.40 8.73
N ARG A 599 52.88 -36.11 9.22
CA ARG A 599 51.81 -35.49 8.43
C ARG A 599 51.51 -34.10 8.97
N VAL A 600 51.95 -33.09 8.24
CA VAL A 600 51.58 -31.69 8.45
C VAL A 600 50.32 -31.40 7.66
N ARG A 601 49.22 -31.05 8.34
CA ARG A 601 48.04 -30.46 7.68
C ARG A 601 48.10 -28.96 7.93
N THR A 602 48.37 -28.19 6.89
CA THR A 602 48.32 -26.73 6.92
C THR A 602 46.89 -26.29 6.67
N GLN A 603 46.23 -25.69 7.66
CA GLN A 603 45.00 -24.91 7.43
C GLN A 603 45.37 -23.43 7.55
N THR A 604 45.23 -22.72 6.43
CA THR A 604 45.39 -21.26 6.36
C THR A 604 44.00 -20.64 6.46
N VAL A 605 43.80 -19.73 7.42
CA VAL A 605 42.61 -18.88 7.47
C VAL A 605 43.09 -17.45 7.30
N SER A 606 42.77 -16.85 6.16
CA SER A 606 42.95 -15.42 5.93
C SER A 606 41.72 -14.66 6.42
N THR A 607 41.93 -13.54 7.12
CA THR A 607 40.86 -12.59 7.41
C THR A 607 41.33 -11.26 6.86
N THR A 608 40.70 -10.82 5.78
CA THR A 608 40.97 -9.54 5.13
C THR A 608 40.26 -8.44 5.92
N GLN A 609 40.99 -7.46 6.43
CA GLN A 609 40.40 -6.26 7.04
C GLN A 609 40.47 -5.12 6.02
N VAL A 610 39.32 -4.58 5.64
CA VAL A 610 39.18 -3.55 4.60
C VAL A 610 39.51 -2.18 5.21
N ILE A 611 40.65 -1.60 4.84
CA ILE A 611 41.14 -0.31 5.38
C ILE A 611 40.30 0.87 4.87
N SER A 612 39.88 0.82 3.60
CA SER A 612 38.85 1.70 3.07
C SER A 612 38.11 1.04 1.91
N SER A 613 36.80 1.22 1.85
CA SER A 613 36.00 0.88 0.68
C SER A 613 35.34 2.16 0.18
N SER A 614 35.62 2.52 -1.06
CA SER A 614 34.83 3.53 -1.75
C SER A 614 33.99 2.82 -2.81
N VAL A 615 32.68 2.98 -2.69
CA VAL A 615 31.73 2.47 -3.67
C VAL A 615 31.37 3.65 -4.56
N ARG A 616 31.82 3.60 -5.82
CA ARG A 616 31.36 4.51 -6.87
C ARG A 616 30.46 3.77 -7.84
N ARG A 617 29.38 4.41 -8.28
CA ARG A 617 28.57 3.87 -9.37
C ARG A 617 29.41 3.85 -10.64
N ALA A 618 29.44 2.72 -11.34
CA ALA A 618 30.14 2.61 -12.60
C ALA A 618 29.48 3.54 -13.64
N GLU A 619 30.28 4.32 -14.38
CA GLU A 619 29.78 5.27 -15.38
C GLU A 619 29.28 4.58 -16.66
N PHE A 620 29.78 3.37 -16.95
CA PHE A 620 29.40 2.61 -18.15
C PHE A 620 29.16 1.13 -17.84
N LEU A 621 28.13 0.57 -18.47
CA LEU A 621 27.78 -0.84 -18.42
C LEU A 621 28.69 -1.64 -19.38
N ARG A 622 29.18 -2.81 -18.97
CA ARG A 622 29.97 -3.68 -19.86
C ARG A 622 29.08 -4.35 -20.88
N ARG A 623 29.64 -4.71 -22.04
CA ARG A 623 28.98 -5.60 -23.00
C ARG A 623 29.05 -7.05 -22.51
N ARG A 624 27.91 -7.77 -22.52
CA ARG A 624 27.81 -9.18 -22.15
C ARG A 624 26.88 -9.92 -23.10
N TRP A 625 27.20 -11.17 -23.40
CA TRP A 625 26.31 -12.08 -24.13
C TRP A 625 25.26 -12.66 -23.17
N VAL A 626 24.00 -12.64 -23.59
CA VAL A 626 22.86 -13.19 -22.83
C VAL A 626 22.20 -14.25 -23.71
N SER A 627 21.87 -15.40 -23.12
CA SER A 627 21.13 -16.46 -23.80
C SER A 627 19.69 -16.52 -23.30
N PHE A 628 18.78 -16.75 -24.25
CA PHE A 628 17.36 -16.95 -23.98
C PHE A 628 17.02 -18.42 -24.21
N SER A 629 16.44 -19.10 -23.21
CA SER A 629 15.83 -20.42 -23.43
C SER A 629 14.32 -20.31 -23.24
N LEU A 630 13.59 -20.71 -24.28
CA LEU A 630 12.13 -20.73 -24.32
C LEU A 630 11.66 -22.18 -24.23
N SER A 631 10.73 -22.47 -23.34
CA SER A 631 10.15 -23.81 -23.17
C SER A 631 8.65 -23.73 -22.85
N GLY A 632 7.90 -24.76 -23.24
CA GLY A 632 6.46 -24.85 -22.97
C GLY A 632 5.54 -24.63 -24.17
N PHE A 633 6.09 -24.44 -25.38
CA PHE A 633 5.29 -24.41 -26.62
C PHE A 633 4.66 -25.78 -26.91
N GLY A 634 3.38 -25.75 -27.29
CA GLY A 634 2.66 -26.91 -27.77
C GLY A 634 3.15 -27.40 -29.15
N GLY A 635 2.79 -28.62 -29.53
CA GLY A 635 3.11 -29.14 -30.86
C GLY A 635 2.43 -28.33 -31.96
N GLY A 636 3.20 -27.54 -32.71
CA GLY A 636 2.73 -26.71 -33.82
C GLY A 636 2.69 -25.20 -33.55
N GLU A 637 3.02 -24.76 -32.34
CA GLU A 637 3.15 -23.32 -32.02
C GLU A 637 4.49 -22.77 -32.53
N ALA A 638 4.43 -21.70 -33.34
CA ALA A 638 5.59 -21.00 -33.86
C ALA A 638 5.83 -19.71 -33.07
N LEU A 639 7.07 -19.43 -32.70
CA LEU A 639 7.47 -18.16 -32.10
C LEU A 639 7.34 -17.03 -33.13
N GLU A 640 6.40 -16.11 -32.93
CA GLU A 640 6.16 -14.99 -33.85
C GLU A 640 7.15 -13.84 -33.64
N GLN A 641 7.37 -13.44 -32.37
CA GLN A 641 8.31 -12.37 -32.04
C GLN A 641 8.88 -12.56 -30.61
N LEU A 642 10.19 -12.38 -30.46
CA LEU A 642 10.86 -12.27 -29.17
C LEU A 642 11.41 -10.84 -29.05
N THR A 643 10.96 -10.09 -28.04
CA THR A 643 11.50 -8.75 -27.75
C THR A 643 12.16 -8.74 -26.38
N PHE A 644 13.32 -8.09 -26.30
CA PHE A 644 14.02 -7.82 -25.04
C PHE A 644 14.36 -6.33 -25.02
N ASP A 645 13.82 -5.60 -24.03
CA ASP A 645 14.04 -4.16 -23.86
C ASP A 645 13.74 -3.33 -25.13
N GLY A 646 12.63 -3.66 -25.81
CA GLY A 646 12.20 -2.99 -27.05
C GLY A 646 12.97 -3.39 -28.33
N ILE A 647 13.97 -4.27 -28.23
CA ILE A 647 14.76 -4.76 -29.37
C ILE A 647 14.27 -6.18 -29.76
N THR A 648 13.96 -6.38 -31.04
CA THR A 648 13.60 -7.71 -31.56
C THR A 648 14.85 -8.60 -31.61
N VAL A 649 14.81 -9.71 -30.88
CA VAL A 649 15.86 -10.72 -30.85
C VAL A 649 15.54 -11.76 -31.92
N ILE A 650 16.36 -11.81 -32.97
CA ILE A 650 16.20 -12.77 -34.06
C ILE A 650 16.91 -14.08 -33.65
N PRO A 651 16.21 -15.22 -33.56
CA PRO A 651 16.87 -16.49 -33.28
C PRO A 651 17.79 -16.87 -34.46
N GLU A 652 19.09 -17.07 -34.18
CA GLU A 652 20.02 -17.68 -35.13
C GLU A 652 19.74 -19.18 -35.23
N GLY A 653 18.84 -19.56 -36.14
CA GLY A 653 18.63 -20.95 -36.58
C GLY A 653 17.28 -21.54 -36.16
N GLN A 654 16.49 -21.95 -37.17
CA GLN A 654 15.40 -22.91 -37.03
C GLN A 654 15.92 -24.34 -37.04
#